data_AF-A0A8M8UN65-F1
#
_entry.id   AF-A0A8M8UN65-F1
#
_cell.length_a   1.000
_cell.length_b   1.000
_cell.length_c   1.000
_cell.angle_alpha   90.00
_cell.angle_beta   90.00
_cell.angle_gamma   90.00
#
_symmetry.space_group_name_H-M   'P 1'
#
loop_
_entity.id
_entity.type
_entity.pdbx_description
1 polymer ?
#
loop_
_entity_poly.entity_id
_entity_poly.type
_entity_poly.pdbx_seq_one_letter_code
_entity_poly.pdbx_strand_id
1 'polypeptide(L)'
;MHQVQKSQVMAASPELLDVLSKDGQKTGISKPRGDVHRDGDYHRAVRVLIFAENTQQMLLQKRTDCKEAWAGLWDISTSGHISAGSSSLATARRELHEEIGIKLPSDAFEFMFSYLEQSVTNDGKYVNNEYNDVYLITTLDPIPLDAFTLQESEVSGMKYLFWEDYRRLLAEGDPGFVPYDVNGQYGTLFEIISERYKGNVEERAMVLEKQLNRYCHVSLSAELTGLADADKEALGLLIKTAKIMDEIFSQQVWCSNPCLRDWLREHADESRLDKLKWMYYQINGTPWSALDENEPFLSTADSAIKLLPDATKPVNGWKGLEYRAAFPLSRPHGANFYPRDMEKREFELWNDSLSDDQKMQATGSFHTVRRQSEGMLDDAVFLSNDITNSYVHDLYSNPYSQEYQSLLAEAADLLYKAGNLSSSPSLTRFLHSNADAFESNDYHESHIAWTELDSKLDITIGPYETHRDTPPQYKATFKAIIGIRDDEAACKVKLFADNFQVLDKNLPIDEAYKSNVTNAATIRVVNLVYRAGSEPTEHIHVKTPKKHVTSLFCQDLKGTTSVSFDLPNDQRLTLLLKNVAKAKFKLLFQPITNVCVSEEQRGLLDFESLYTHVICREYCRALGPHAITLGNGQKSSVRMEMQELHSALEEAKASIVGLWAIRFLTDKDLLPEKLIKPMYVSFLTGCFHSLRFGLKKAHIQAQALLFNYLSEKGGIVLLPDETFYVDFDKVENGVESLSREILTVQGRGDKAAAKSLLDKYSVISQPLRGALKKLEMLQVPVDIAPAFPIWPEMN
;
A
#
# COMPACT_ATOMS: atom_id res chain seq x y z
N MET A 1 -27.29 -11.95 -71.94
CA MET A 1 -26.22 -11.70 -70.95
C MET A 1 -26.28 -10.23 -70.56
N HIS A 2 -26.72 -9.93 -69.33
CA HIS A 2 -26.27 -8.81 -68.49
C HIS A 2 -27.10 -8.88 -67.21
N GLN A 3 -26.58 -9.58 -66.20
CA GLN A 3 -27.14 -9.64 -64.86
C GLN A 3 -26.69 -8.39 -64.10
N VAL A 4 -27.66 -7.67 -63.54
CA VAL A 4 -27.45 -6.54 -62.64
C VAL A 4 -26.98 -7.09 -61.29
N GLN A 5 -25.77 -6.73 -60.88
CA GLN A 5 -25.18 -7.09 -59.60
C GLN A 5 -25.71 -6.10 -58.54
N LYS A 6 -26.59 -6.60 -57.65
CA LYS A 6 -27.01 -5.86 -56.44
C LYS A 6 -25.81 -5.71 -55.51
N SER A 7 -25.53 -4.48 -55.10
CA SER A 7 -24.63 -4.17 -54.00
C SER A 7 -25.13 -4.80 -52.70
N GLN A 8 -24.34 -5.72 -52.13
CA GLN A 8 -24.50 -6.17 -50.75
C GLN A 8 -24.05 -5.04 -49.82
N VAL A 9 -25.00 -4.47 -49.08
CA VAL A 9 -24.72 -3.70 -47.87
C VAL A 9 -24.14 -4.70 -46.87
N MET A 10 -22.88 -4.54 -46.47
CA MET A 10 -22.33 -5.32 -45.35
C MET A 10 -23.09 -4.93 -44.09
N ALA A 11 -23.82 -5.87 -43.50
CA ALA A 11 -24.45 -5.69 -42.20
C ALA A 11 -23.34 -5.52 -41.14
N ALA A 12 -23.47 -4.53 -40.27
CA ALA A 12 -22.57 -4.36 -39.13
C ALA A 12 -22.58 -5.65 -38.28
N SER A 13 -21.40 -6.10 -37.87
CA SER A 13 -21.26 -7.25 -36.96
C SER A 13 -22.06 -6.97 -35.67
N PRO A 14 -22.80 -7.96 -35.13
CA PRO A 14 -23.61 -7.75 -33.95
C PRO A 14 -22.73 -7.41 -32.73
N GLU A 15 -23.14 -6.42 -31.94
CA GLU A 15 -22.51 -6.08 -30.66
C GLU A 15 -22.51 -7.31 -29.74
N LEU A 16 -21.33 -7.73 -29.30
CA LEU A 16 -21.14 -8.84 -28.39
C LEU A 16 -20.95 -8.31 -26.97
N LEU A 17 -21.54 -8.98 -25.98
CA LEU A 17 -21.39 -8.69 -24.55
C LEU A 17 -20.84 -9.92 -23.82
N ASP A 18 -20.02 -9.69 -22.80
CA ASP A 18 -19.54 -10.75 -21.91
C ASP A 18 -20.66 -11.21 -20.97
N VAL A 19 -20.86 -12.53 -20.90
CA VAL A 19 -21.78 -13.17 -19.96
C VAL A 19 -21.13 -13.29 -18.60
N LEU A 20 -21.84 -12.85 -17.57
CA LEU A 20 -21.43 -12.89 -16.18
C LEU A 20 -22.17 -13.98 -15.40
N SER A 21 -21.56 -14.39 -14.30
CA SER A 21 -22.26 -15.15 -13.28
C SER A 21 -23.26 -14.26 -12.54
N LYS A 22 -24.14 -14.89 -11.76
CA LYS A 22 -25.06 -14.20 -10.84
C LYS A 22 -24.34 -13.38 -9.75
N ASP A 23 -23.04 -13.58 -9.57
CA ASP A 23 -22.20 -12.81 -8.64
C ASP A 23 -21.39 -11.72 -9.38
N GLY A 24 -21.71 -11.46 -10.65
CA GLY A 24 -21.08 -10.41 -11.47
C GLY A 24 -19.70 -10.75 -12.04
N GLN A 25 -19.26 -12.00 -11.94
CA GLN A 25 -17.93 -12.44 -12.39
C GLN A 25 -17.94 -12.89 -13.85
N LYS A 26 -16.89 -12.57 -14.61
CA LYS A 26 -16.75 -13.01 -16.02
C LYS A 26 -16.73 -14.54 -16.14
N THR A 27 -17.57 -15.09 -17.03
CA THR A 27 -17.63 -16.54 -17.30
C THR A 27 -16.64 -17.00 -18.37
N GLY A 28 -16.12 -16.07 -19.18
CA GLY A 28 -15.33 -16.36 -20.39
C GLY A 28 -16.18 -16.66 -21.63
N ILE A 29 -17.51 -16.51 -21.55
CA ILE A 29 -18.45 -16.65 -22.67
C ILE A 29 -18.93 -15.25 -23.08
N SER A 30 -19.04 -14.99 -24.38
CA SER A 30 -19.64 -13.77 -24.92
C SER A 30 -20.77 -14.11 -25.89
N LYS A 31 -21.83 -13.29 -25.92
CA LYS A 31 -23.03 -13.49 -26.75
C LYS A 31 -23.44 -12.18 -27.44
N PRO A 32 -24.13 -12.23 -28.59
CA PRO A 32 -24.80 -11.05 -29.15
C PRO A 32 -25.74 -10.43 -28.12
N ARG A 33 -25.76 -9.09 -28.04
CA ARG A 33 -26.59 -8.33 -27.09
C ARG A 33 -28.07 -8.77 -27.08
N GLY A 34 -28.64 -9.00 -28.26
CA GLY A 34 -30.03 -9.48 -28.36
C GLY A 34 -30.25 -10.85 -27.72
N ASP A 35 -29.27 -11.75 -27.77
CA ASP A 35 -29.34 -13.07 -27.14
C ASP A 35 -29.20 -12.96 -25.62
N VAL A 36 -28.32 -12.08 -25.12
CA VAL A 36 -28.14 -11.81 -23.69
C VAL A 36 -29.46 -11.38 -23.04
N HIS A 37 -30.15 -10.41 -23.62
CA HIS A 37 -31.43 -9.94 -23.07
C HIS A 37 -32.59 -10.92 -23.27
N ARG A 38 -32.57 -11.74 -24.33
CA ARG A 38 -33.56 -12.80 -24.54
C ARG A 38 -33.41 -13.90 -23.50
N ASP A 39 -32.18 -14.33 -23.25
CA ASP A 39 -31.86 -15.44 -22.35
C ASP A 39 -31.85 -14.98 -20.87
N GLY A 40 -31.81 -13.67 -20.62
CA GLY A 40 -31.70 -13.09 -19.29
C GLY A 40 -30.32 -13.29 -18.66
N ASP A 41 -29.27 -13.35 -19.48
CA ASP A 41 -27.91 -13.50 -19.00
C ASP A 41 -27.45 -12.24 -18.27
N TYR A 42 -26.71 -12.43 -17.17
CA TYR A 42 -26.08 -11.32 -16.47
C TYR A 42 -24.99 -10.72 -17.36
N HIS A 43 -24.96 -9.40 -17.45
CA HIS A 43 -24.00 -8.66 -18.25
C HIS A 43 -23.69 -7.31 -17.58
N ARG A 44 -22.81 -6.51 -18.17
CA ARG A 44 -22.34 -5.26 -17.56
C ARG A 44 -22.51 -4.04 -18.46
N ALA A 45 -22.81 -2.93 -17.82
CA ALA A 45 -22.88 -1.60 -18.42
C ALA A 45 -22.15 -0.59 -17.53
N VAL A 46 -21.90 0.58 -18.11
CA VAL A 46 -21.33 1.74 -17.42
C VAL A 46 -22.33 2.87 -17.36
N ARG A 47 -22.25 3.63 -16.29
CA ARG A 47 -23.06 4.82 -16.02
C ARG A 47 -22.11 5.94 -15.64
N VAL A 48 -22.03 6.99 -16.43
CA VAL A 48 -21.15 8.14 -16.16
C VAL A 48 -22.00 9.34 -15.80
N LEU A 49 -21.64 10.01 -14.70
CA LEU A 49 -22.27 11.23 -14.24
C LEU A 49 -21.25 12.37 -14.22
N ILE A 50 -21.65 13.55 -14.68
CA ILE A 50 -20.87 14.78 -14.55
C ILE A 50 -21.54 15.68 -13.52
N PHE A 51 -20.76 16.06 -12.51
CA PHE A 51 -21.15 16.96 -11.44
C PHE A 51 -20.30 18.24 -11.50
N ALA A 52 -20.96 19.39 -11.60
CA ALA A 52 -20.32 20.70 -11.57
C ALA A 52 -20.27 21.23 -10.12
N GLU A 53 -19.08 21.24 -9.53
CA GLU A 53 -18.81 21.50 -8.11
C GLU A 53 -19.30 22.88 -7.67
N ASN A 54 -18.96 23.96 -8.37
CA ASN A 54 -19.27 25.33 -7.95
C ASN A 54 -20.77 25.64 -7.96
N THR A 55 -21.51 25.00 -8.87
CA THR A 55 -22.96 25.20 -9.03
C THR A 55 -23.77 24.09 -8.35
N GLN A 56 -23.12 23.01 -7.93
CA GLN A 56 -23.73 21.81 -7.35
C GLN A 56 -24.79 21.18 -8.28
N GLN A 57 -24.54 21.21 -9.60
CA GLN A 57 -25.46 20.71 -10.62
C GLN A 57 -24.98 19.39 -11.24
N MET A 58 -25.92 18.50 -11.54
CA MET A 58 -25.72 17.29 -12.31
C MET A 58 -26.06 17.55 -13.79
N LEU A 59 -25.22 17.06 -14.69
CA LEU A 59 -25.52 17.04 -16.13
C LEU A 59 -26.41 15.84 -16.46
N LEU A 60 -27.54 16.10 -17.12
CA LEU A 60 -28.49 15.09 -17.57
C LEU A 60 -28.60 15.14 -19.09
N GLN A 61 -28.68 13.95 -19.71
CA GLN A 61 -28.98 13.83 -21.13
C GLN A 61 -30.47 13.59 -21.35
N LYS A 62 -31.00 13.99 -22.50
CA LYS A 62 -32.34 13.61 -22.95
C LYS A 62 -32.21 12.54 -24.01
N ARG A 63 -32.72 11.34 -23.72
CA ARG A 63 -32.70 10.20 -24.63
C ARG A 63 -33.51 10.52 -25.89
N THR A 64 -33.02 10.14 -27.07
CA THR A 64 -33.77 10.32 -28.32
C THR A 64 -35.04 9.46 -28.35
N ASP A 65 -36.07 9.94 -29.06
CA ASP A 65 -37.38 9.26 -29.17
C ASP A 65 -37.31 7.89 -29.87
N CYS A 66 -36.20 7.55 -30.52
CA CYS A 66 -36.00 6.29 -31.24
C CYS A 66 -35.41 5.16 -30.36
N LYS A 67 -35.12 5.42 -29.08
CA LYS A 67 -34.57 4.40 -28.16
C LYS A 67 -35.64 3.36 -27.81
N GLU A 68 -35.24 2.09 -27.74
CA GLU A 68 -36.14 0.98 -27.40
C GLU A 68 -36.66 1.04 -25.95
N ALA A 69 -35.87 1.63 -25.05
CA ALA A 69 -36.21 1.81 -23.64
C ALA A 69 -36.08 3.28 -23.22
N TRP A 70 -37.09 3.75 -22.47
CA TRP A 70 -37.15 5.08 -21.84
C TRP A 70 -36.97 6.25 -22.83
N ALA A 71 -37.53 6.13 -24.03
CA ALA A 71 -37.48 7.16 -25.08
C ALA A 71 -37.98 8.53 -24.59
N GLY A 72 -37.26 9.60 -24.93
CA GLY A 72 -37.65 10.98 -24.62
C GLY A 72 -37.47 11.43 -23.16
N LEU A 73 -37.05 10.53 -22.26
CA LEU A 73 -36.85 10.83 -20.84
C LEU A 73 -35.46 11.42 -20.57
N TRP A 74 -35.36 12.17 -19.47
CA TRP A 74 -34.09 12.64 -18.93
C TRP A 74 -33.39 11.52 -18.16
N ASP A 75 -32.13 11.31 -18.49
CA ASP A 75 -31.27 10.25 -17.98
C ASP A 75 -29.94 10.84 -17.47
N ILE A 76 -29.09 10.01 -16.89
CA ILE A 76 -27.73 10.37 -16.47
C ILE A 76 -26.86 10.88 -17.62
N SER A 77 -25.65 11.37 -17.33
CA SER A 77 -24.85 12.06 -18.35
C SER A 77 -24.53 11.21 -19.57
N THR A 78 -23.98 10.00 -19.38
CA THR A 78 -23.84 8.98 -20.45
C THR A 78 -23.96 7.56 -19.92
N SER A 79 -24.32 6.61 -20.80
CA SER A 79 -24.40 5.20 -20.41
C SER A 79 -24.31 4.24 -21.59
N GLY A 80 -23.68 3.10 -21.39
CA GLY A 80 -23.66 2.07 -22.43
C GLY A 80 -23.20 0.71 -21.94
N HIS A 81 -23.37 -0.30 -22.79
CA HIS A 81 -22.96 -1.66 -22.47
C HIS A 81 -21.45 -1.80 -22.61
N ILE A 82 -20.86 -2.66 -21.77
CA ILE A 82 -19.46 -3.04 -21.94
C ILE A 82 -19.39 -4.12 -23.01
N SER A 83 -18.83 -3.76 -24.16
CA SER A 83 -18.59 -4.72 -25.25
C SER A 83 -17.66 -5.85 -24.78
N ALA A 84 -17.84 -7.05 -25.34
CA ALA A 84 -17.05 -8.22 -24.99
C ALA A 84 -15.54 -7.93 -25.04
N GLY A 85 -14.81 -8.30 -23.98
CA GLY A 85 -13.37 -8.04 -23.86
C GLY A 85 -12.98 -6.60 -23.51
N SER A 86 -13.91 -5.63 -23.52
CA SER A 86 -13.63 -4.25 -23.10
C SER A 86 -13.62 -4.12 -21.58
N SER A 87 -12.95 -3.07 -21.10
CA SER A 87 -12.91 -2.71 -19.67
C SER A 87 -14.02 -1.71 -19.33
N SER A 88 -14.31 -1.59 -18.04
CA SER A 88 -15.33 -0.67 -17.52
C SER A 88 -14.93 0.79 -17.76
N LEU A 89 -13.71 1.17 -17.40
CA LEU A 89 -13.20 2.52 -17.57
C LEU A 89 -13.01 2.89 -19.05
N ALA A 90 -12.52 1.97 -19.89
CA ALA A 90 -12.40 2.20 -21.32
C ALA A 90 -13.78 2.43 -21.96
N THR A 91 -14.78 1.65 -21.55
CA THR A 91 -16.18 1.84 -22.00
C THR A 91 -16.72 3.18 -21.52
N ALA A 92 -16.51 3.57 -20.25
CA ALA A 92 -16.95 4.86 -19.73
C ALA A 92 -16.38 6.04 -20.52
N ARG A 93 -15.09 5.99 -20.89
CA ARG A 93 -14.44 6.99 -21.75
C ARG A 93 -15.02 6.99 -23.16
N ARG A 94 -15.25 5.81 -23.74
CA ARG A 94 -15.84 5.66 -25.08
C ARG A 94 -17.25 6.25 -25.13
N GLU A 95 -18.13 5.84 -24.24
CA GLU A 95 -19.53 6.31 -24.20
C GLU A 95 -19.61 7.82 -23.95
N LEU A 96 -18.75 8.36 -23.08
CA LEU A 96 -18.64 9.80 -22.86
C LEU A 96 -18.26 10.57 -24.14
N HIS A 97 -17.36 10.00 -24.94
CA HIS A 97 -16.93 10.61 -26.19
C HIS A 97 -17.96 10.42 -27.31
N GLU A 98 -18.53 9.22 -27.47
CA GLU A 98 -19.48 8.91 -28.53
C GLU A 98 -20.80 9.66 -28.34
N GLU A 99 -21.41 9.61 -27.16
CA GLU A 99 -22.74 10.18 -26.95
C GLU A 99 -22.74 11.72 -26.90
N ILE A 100 -21.71 12.33 -26.28
CA ILE A 100 -21.70 13.78 -25.99
C ILE A 100 -20.42 14.52 -26.39
N GLY A 101 -19.43 13.82 -26.96
CA GLY A 101 -18.24 14.45 -27.55
C GLY A 101 -17.16 14.89 -26.57
N ILE A 102 -17.15 14.38 -25.33
CA ILE A 102 -16.17 14.77 -24.31
C ILE A 102 -15.02 13.76 -24.24
N LYS A 103 -13.78 14.26 -24.31
CA LYS A 103 -12.55 13.50 -24.14
C LYS A 103 -11.87 13.85 -22.83
N LEU A 104 -11.81 12.89 -21.92
CA LEU A 104 -11.15 13.03 -20.63
C LEU A 104 -10.17 11.88 -20.39
N PRO A 105 -9.04 12.15 -19.70
CA PRO A 105 -8.11 11.13 -19.27
C PRO A 105 -8.72 10.23 -18.19
N SER A 106 -8.10 9.06 -17.99
CA SER A 106 -8.55 8.06 -17.01
C SER A 106 -8.66 8.59 -15.58
N ASP A 107 -7.88 9.61 -15.22
CA ASP A 107 -7.93 10.22 -13.90
C ASP A 107 -9.00 11.28 -13.71
N ALA A 108 -9.88 11.52 -14.68
CA ALA A 108 -11.11 12.28 -14.47
C ALA A 108 -12.27 11.42 -13.91
N PHE A 109 -12.16 10.09 -14.00
CA PHE A 109 -13.25 9.15 -13.73
C PHE A 109 -13.08 8.52 -12.34
N GLU A 110 -13.94 8.91 -11.41
CA GLU A 110 -14.00 8.31 -10.09
C GLU A 110 -14.97 7.12 -10.11
N PHE A 111 -14.46 5.91 -9.90
CA PHE A 111 -15.33 4.75 -9.71
C PHE A 111 -16.02 4.85 -8.35
N MET A 112 -17.35 4.84 -8.35
CA MET A 112 -18.16 5.04 -7.16
C MET A 112 -18.60 3.69 -6.57
N PHE A 113 -19.32 2.89 -7.35
CA PHE A 113 -19.85 1.59 -6.97
C PHE A 113 -20.41 0.85 -8.18
N SER A 114 -20.65 -0.45 -8.02
CA SER A 114 -21.45 -1.25 -8.96
C SER A 114 -22.75 -1.69 -8.31
N TYR A 115 -23.85 -1.69 -9.06
CA TYR A 115 -25.14 -2.22 -8.60
C TYR A 115 -25.80 -3.11 -9.65
N LEU A 116 -26.57 -4.10 -9.21
CA LEU A 116 -27.36 -4.96 -10.11
C LEU A 116 -28.74 -4.34 -10.31
N GLU A 117 -29.07 -4.06 -11.57
CA GLU A 117 -30.40 -3.67 -12.01
C GLU A 117 -31.09 -4.84 -12.69
N GLN A 118 -32.29 -5.20 -12.20
CA GLN A 118 -33.10 -6.25 -12.78
C GLN A 118 -34.43 -5.68 -13.24
N SER A 119 -34.69 -5.75 -14.53
CA SER A 119 -35.95 -5.30 -15.10
C SER A 119 -36.41 -6.23 -16.22
N VAL A 120 -37.72 -6.29 -16.40
CA VAL A 120 -38.34 -7.06 -17.48
C VAL A 120 -39.25 -6.13 -18.24
N THR A 121 -38.94 -5.88 -19.50
CA THR A 121 -39.70 -5.00 -20.39
C THR A 121 -40.20 -5.76 -21.61
N ASN A 122 -40.94 -5.09 -22.49
CA ASN A 122 -41.43 -5.65 -23.75
C ASN A 122 -42.20 -6.98 -23.56
N ASP A 123 -43.19 -6.99 -22.66
CA ASP A 123 -44.04 -8.14 -22.34
C ASP A 123 -43.29 -9.44 -21.99
N GLY A 124 -42.14 -9.32 -21.32
CA GLY A 124 -41.36 -10.48 -20.88
C GLY A 124 -40.31 -10.96 -21.89
N LYS A 125 -40.15 -10.28 -23.02
CA LYS A 125 -39.17 -10.66 -24.07
C LYS A 125 -37.81 -10.00 -23.91
N TYR A 126 -37.70 -8.99 -23.04
CA TYR A 126 -36.46 -8.31 -22.75
C TYR A 126 -36.21 -8.39 -21.24
N VAL A 127 -35.28 -9.27 -20.85
CA VAL A 127 -34.88 -9.47 -19.46
C VAL A 127 -33.53 -8.79 -19.27
N ASN A 128 -33.51 -7.70 -18.51
CA ASN A 128 -32.31 -6.97 -18.17
C ASN A 128 -31.79 -7.45 -16.81
N ASN A 129 -30.61 -8.08 -16.79
CA ASN A 129 -29.88 -8.44 -15.57
C ASN A 129 -28.51 -7.76 -15.63
N GLU A 130 -28.50 -6.45 -15.43
CA GLU A 130 -27.37 -5.59 -15.78
C GLU A 130 -26.63 -5.13 -14.51
N TYR A 131 -25.35 -5.46 -14.41
CA TYR A 131 -24.45 -4.83 -13.45
C TYR A 131 -24.02 -3.47 -14.01
N ASN A 132 -24.30 -2.42 -13.25
CA ASN A 132 -24.03 -1.04 -13.63
C ASN A 132 -22.84 -0.50 -12.84
N ASP A 133 -21.72 -0.29 -13.52
CA ASP A 133 -20.54 0.37 -12.95
C ASP A 133 -20.71 1.88 -13.04
N VAL A 134 -20.73 2.55 -11.89
CA VAL A 134 -21.02 3.99 -11.79
C VAL A 134 -19.72 4.78 -11.65
N TYR A 135 -19.51 5.73 -12.56
CA TYR A 135 -18.41 6.68 -12.52
C TYR A 135 -18.91 8.11 -12.32
N LEU A 136 -18.20 8.88 -11.51
CA LEU A 136 -18.43 10.31 -11.31
C LEU A 136 -17.24 11.11 -11.87
N ILE A 137 -17.55 12.11 -12.68
CA ILE A 137 -16.63 13.15 -13.14
C ILE A 137 -17.00 14.43 -12.41
N THR A 138 -16.04 15.07 -11.75
CA THR A 138 -16.24 16.35 -11.07
C THR A 138 -15.61 17.47 -11.87
N THR A 139 -16.43 18.32 -12.49
CA THR A 139 -15.99 19.57 -13.14
C THR A 139 -16.11 20.72 -12.15
N LEU A 140 -15.34 21.79 -12.32
CA LEU A 140 -15.51 22.97 -11.47
C LEU A 140 -16.82 23.70 -11.79
N ASP A 141 -17.02 23.99 -13.07
CA ASP A 141 -18.17 24.72 -13.57
C ASP A 141 -18.96 23.87 -14.59
N PRO A 142 -20.23 24.24 -14.88
CA PRO A 142 -20.99 23.64 -15.96
C PRO A 142 -20.29 23.81 -17.31
N ILE A 143 -20.29 22.74 -18.10
CA ILE A 143 -19.78 22.75 -19.47
C ILE A 143 -20.78 23.53 -20.34
N PRO A 144 -20.32 24.51 -21.15
CA PRO A 144 -21.20 25.23 -22.06
C PRO A 144 -21.96 24.27 -22.98
N LEU A 145 -23.28 24.47 -23.15
CA LEU A 145 -24.13 23.55 -23.91
C LEU A 145 -23.74 23.44 -25.39
N ASP A 146 -23.05 24.44 -25.95
CA ASP A 146 -22.54 24.46 -27.31
C ASP A 146 -21.18 23.76 -27.50
N ALA A 147 -20.55 23.33 -26.39
CA ALA A 147 -19.30 22.56 -26.38
C ALA A 147 -19.52 21.06 -26.66
N PHE A 148 -20.74 20.55 -26.44
CA PHE A 148 -21.07 19.14 -26.66
C PHE A 148 -21.22 18.82 -28.16
N THR A 149 -20.87 17.59 -28.52
CA THR A 149 -21.16 17.01 -29.83
C THR A 149 -22.05 15.80 -29.62
N LEU A 150 -23.36 15.96 -29.85
CA LEU A 150 -24.35 14.93 -29.53
C LEU A 150 -24.44 13.89 -30.64
N GLN A 151 -24.43 12.62 -30.27
CA GLN A 151 -24.81 11.54 -31.17
C GLN A 151 -26.33 11.50 -31.32
N GLU A 152 -26.84 11.96 -32.47
CA GLU A 152 -28.29 12.14 -32.69
C GLU A 152 -29.11 10.85 -32.51
N SER A 153 -28.51 9.67 -32.77
CA SER A 153 -29.17 8.37 -32.56
C SER A 153 -29.38 8.01 -31.09
N GLU A 154 -28.68 8.68 -30.18
CA GLU A 154 -28.65 8.39 -28.74
C GLU A 154 -29.24 9.55 -27.92
N VAL A 155 -28.76 10.75 -28.17
CA VAL A 155 -29.01 11.95 -27.35
C VAL A 155 -29.68 13.06 -28.17
N SER A 156 -30.75 13.63 -27.61
CA SER A 156 -31.53 14.72 -28.22
C SER A 156 -31.39 16.07 -27.49
N GLY A 157 -30.73 16.09 -26.33
CA GLY A 157 -30.48 17.34 -25.60
C GLY A 157 -29.73 17.13 -24.29
N MET A 158 -29.23 18.21 -23.71
CA MET A 158 -28.49 18.23 -22.43
C MET A 158 -29.04 19.33 -21.53
N LYS A 159 -29.05 19.11 -20.21
CA LYS A 159 -29.35 20.15 -19.22
C LYS A 159 -28.61 19.91 -17.91
N TYR A 160 -28.41 20.99 -17.16
CA TYR A 160 -27.96 20.92 -15.78
C TYR A 160 -29.16 21.03 -14.83
N LEU A 161 -29.14 20.25 -13.75
CA LEU A 161 -30.13 20.32 -12.68
C LEU A 161 -29.43 20.26 -11.32
N PHE A 162 -29.85 21.06 -10.35
CA PHE A 162 -29.32 20.98 -8.99
C PHE A 162 -29.55 19.58 -8.43
N TRP A 163 -28.51 18.98 -7.80
CA TRP A 163 -28.54 17.55 -7.50
C TRP A 163 -29.65 17.16 -6.51
N GLU A 164 -30.00 18.03 -5.56
CA GLU A 164 -31.10 17.77 -4.61
C GLU A 164 -32.46 17.81 -5.31
N ASP A 165 -32.63 18.71 -6.28
CA ASP A 165 -33.85 18.77 -7.09
C ASP A 165 -33.96 17.51 -7.95
N TYR A 166 -32.85 17.04 -8.55
CA TYR A 166 -32.83 15.79 -9.28
C TYR A 166 -33.22 14.60 -8.40
N ARG A 167 -32.61 14.48 -7.21
CA ARG A 167 -32.95 13.44 -6.23
C ARG A 167 -34.43 13.49 -5.84
N ARG A 168 -34.97 14.69 -5.61
CA ARG A 168 -36.40 14.88 -5.25
C ARG A 168 -37.32 14.41 -6.38
N LEU A 169 -37.06 14.80 -7.62
CA LEU A 169 -37.88 14.40 -8.78
C LEU A 169 -37.88 12.88 -8.98
N LEU A 170 -36.73 12.23 -8.81
CA LEU A 170 -36.65 10.76 -8.82
C LEU A 170 -37.45 10.14 -7.66
N ALA A 171 -37.35 10.70 -6.45
CA ALA A 171 -38.09 10.23 -5.28
C ALA A 171 -39.62 10.35 -5.46
N GLU A 172 -40.07 11.39 -6.17
CA GLU A 172 -41.48 11.65 -6.50
C GLU A 172 -41.99 10.79 -7.68
N GLY A 173 -41.08 10.11 -8.40
CA GLY A 173 -41.42 9.31 -9.58
C GLY A 173 -41.85 10.17 -10.77
N ASP A 174 -41.21 11.33 -10.98
CA ASP A 174 -41.54 12.24 -12.08
C ASP A 174 -41.43 11.50 -13.45
N PRO A 175 -42.50 11.50 -14.26
CA PRO A 175 -42.55 10.72 -15.49
C PRO A 175 -41.63 11.25 -16.60
N GLY A 176 -41.01 12.43 -16.42
CA GLY A 176 -40.02 12.99 -17.34
C GLY A 176 -38.61 12.44 -17.17
N PHE A 177 -38.36 11.56 -16.19
CA PHE A 177 -37.05 11.02 -15.85
C PHE A 177 -37.03 9.49 -15.85
N VAL A 178 -35.87 8.91 -16.15
CA VAL A 178 -35.66 7.46 -15.98
C VAL A 178 -35.78 7.12 -14.48
N PRO A 179 -36.57 6.09 -14.11
CA PRO A 179 -36.89 5.85 -12.70
C PRO A 179 -35.73 5.12 -11.99
N TYR A 180 -34.88 5.89 -11.31
CA TYR A 180 -33.83 5.37 -10.43
C TYR A 180 -34.29 5.31 -8.97
N ASP A 181 -34.01 4.19 -8.30
CA ASP A 181 -34.35 4.03 -6.88
C ASP A 181 -33.37 4.80 -5.97
N VAL A 182 -33.83 5.97 -5.52
CA VAL A 182 -33.09 6.84 -4.59
C VAL A 182 -32.97 6.30 -3.16
N ASN A 183 -33.71 5.24 -2.82
CA ASN A 183 -33.59 4.55 -1.52
C ASN A 183 -32.76 3.26 -1.64
N GLY A 184 -32.45 2.83 -2.86
CA GLY A 184 -31.59 1.70 -3.17
C GLY A 184 -30.12 2.11 -3.31
N GLN A 185 -29.32 1.26 -3.96
CA GLN A 185 -27.88 1.50 -4.13
C GLN A 185 -27.57 2.78 -4.92
N TYR A 186 -28.43 3.19 -5.86
CA TYR A 186 -28.26 4.45 -6.58
C TYR A 186 -28.34 5.67 -5.65
N GLY A 187 -29.12 5.60 -4.57
CA GLY A 187 -29.19 6.64 -3.52
C GLY A 187 -27.84 6.99 -2.89
N THR A 188 -26.92 6.02 -2.81
CA THR A 188 -25.56 6.19 -2.26
C THR A 188 -24.79 7.30 -2.98
N LEU A 189 -25.02 7.51 -4.28
CA LEU A 189 -24.40 8.61 -5.02
C LEU A 189 -24.68 9.97 -4.36
N PHE A 190 -25.94 10.22 -4.02
CA PHE A 190 -26.36 11.49 -3.42
C PHE A 190 -25.84 11.64 -1.99
N GLU A 191 -25.72 10.54 -1.26
CA GLU A 191 -25.10 10.53 0.07
C GLU A 191 -23.62 10.90 -0.03
N ILE A 192 -22.88 10.31 -0.97
CA ILE A 192 -21.46 10.62 -1.21
C ILE A 192 -21.27 12.08 -1.61
N ILE A 193 -22.06 12.60 -2.56
CA ILE A 193 -22.00 14.01 -2.98
C ILE A 193 -22.34 14.91 -1.78
N SER A 194 -23.40 14.59 -1.04
CA SER A 194 -23.80 15.36 0.14
C SER A 194 -22.67 15.40 1.16
N GLU A 195 -22.14 14.27 1.61
CA GLU A 195 -21.07 14.19 2.61
C GLU A 195 -19.79 14.90 2.16
N ARG A 196 -19.40 14.74 0.89
CA ARG A 196 -18.17 15.33 0.33
C ARG A 196 -18.16 16.85 0.39
N TYR A 197 -19.31 17.47 0.11
CA TYR A 197 -19.45 18.93 0.08
C TYR A 197 -20.16 19.48 1.34
N LYS A 198 -20.52 18.61 2.28
CA LYS A 198 -21.05 18.96 3.61
C LYS A 198 -19.88 19.09 4.58
N GLY A 199 -19.42 20.31 4.80
CA GLY A 199 -18.30 20.51 5.71
C GLY A 199 -18.16 21.94 6.23
N ASN A 200 -18.13 22.05 7.55
CA ASN A 200 -17.55 23.19 8.23
C ASN A 200 -16.01 23.07 8.14
N VAL A 201 -15.37 23.97 7.40
CA VAL A 201 -13.90 24.03 7.21
C VAL A 201 -13.15 23.89 8.53
N GLU A 202 -13.68 24.47 9.61
CA GLU A 202 -13.07 24.45 10.94
C GLU A 202 -13.08 23.05 11.58
N GLU A 203 -14.16 22.27 11.40
CA GLU A 203 -14.24 20.90 11.92
C GLU A 203 -13.21 19.99 11.25
N ARG A 204 -13.09 20.10 9.92
CA ARG A 204 -12.07 19.36 9.14
C ARG A 204 -10.64 19.73 9.60
N ALA A 205 -10.39 21.02 9.86
CA ALA A 205 -9.11 21.48 10.36
C ALA A 205 -8.79 20.90 11.75
N MET A 206 -9.76 20.89 12.68
CA MET A 206 -9.58 20.31 14.00
C MET A 206 -9.29 18.80 13.96
N VAL A 207 -9.94 18.06 13.05
CA VAL A 207 -9.67 16.62 12.86
C VAL A 207 -8.24 16.39 12.38
N LEU A 208 -7.79 17.10 11.35
CA LEU A 208 -6.41 16.97 10.84
C LEU A 208 -5.37 17.39 11.88
N GLU A 209 -5.64 18.43 12.66
CA GLU A 209 -4.75 18.86 13.75
C GLU A 209 -4.61 17.78 14.84
N LYS A 210 -5.72 17.16 15.24
CA LYS A 210 -5.69 16.01 16.17
C LYS A 210 -4.89 14.85 15.58
N GLN A 211 -5.04 14.56 14.29
CA GLN A 211 -4.30 13.51 13.62
C GLN A 211 -2.79 13.80 13.53
N LEU A 212 -2.43 15.04 13.23
CA LEU A 212 -1.05 15.54 13.16
C LEU A 212 -0.35 15.50 14.53
N ASN A 213 -1.05 15.84 15.61
CA ASN A 213 -0.50 15.82 16.97
C ASN A 213 -0.10 14.42 17.46
N ARG A 214 -0.48 13.36 16.73
CA ARG A 214 0.04 12.00 16.97
C ARG A 214 1.47 11.81 16.50
N TYR A 215 2.04 12.76 15.74
CA TYR A 215 3.41 12.69 15.24
C TYR A 215 4.29 13.77 15.88
N CYS A 216 5.39 13.35 16.49
CA CYS A 216 6.43 14.26 16.93
C CYS A 216 7.39 14.56 15.78
N HIS A 217 7.47 15.82 15.35
CA HIS A 217 8.42 16.23 14.33
C HIS A 217 9.85 16.12 14.87
N VAL A 218 10.75 15.55 14.08
CA VAL A 218 12.17 15.38 14.47
C VAL A 218 13.09 15.58 13.27
N SER A 219 14.13 16.37 13.45
CA SER A 219 15.22 16.46 12.48
C SER A 219 16.17 15.28 12.69
N LEU A 220 16.32 14.42 11.69
CA LEU A 220 17.27 13.31 11.72
C LEU A 220 18.52 13.64 10.92
N SER A 221 19.67 13.52 11.56
CA SER A 221 20.98 13.61 10.92
C SER A 221 21.86 12.45 11.36
N ALA A 222 22.96 12.23 10.63
CA ALA A 222 24.02 11.31 11.02
C ALA A 222 25.36 12.05 11.03
N GLU A 223 26.26 11.65 11.93
CA GLU A 223 27.63 12.15 11.92
C GLU A 223 28.38 11.53 10.73
N LEU A 224 29.02 12.38 9.92
CA LEU A 224 29.82 11.96 8.76
C LEU A 224 31.30 11.72 9.12
N THR A 225 31.63 11.70 10.42
CA THR A 225 32.99 11.50 10.91
C THR A 225 33.51 10.13 10.48
N GLY A 226 34.72 10.11 9.90
CA GLY A 226 35.34 8.89 9.37
C GLY A 226 34.89 8.50 7.96
N LEU A 227 34.03 9.29 7.32
CA LEU A 227 33.74 9.17 5.90
C LEU A 227 34.83 9.87 5.06
N ALA A 228 35.35 9.20 4.03
CA ALA A 228 36.32 9.79 3.11
C ALA A 228 35.70 10.98 2.34
N ASP A 229 36.49 11.97 1.94
CA ASP A 229 35.95 13.14 1.22
C ASP A 229 35.31 12.74 -0.11
N ALA A 230 35.88 11.76 -0.82
CA ALA A 230 35.30 11.22 -2.04
C ALA A 230 33.93 10.52 -1.79
N ASP A 231 33.76 9.85 -0.65
CA ASP A 231 32.49 9.23 -0.28
C ASP A 231 31.45 10.28 0.17
N LYS A 232 31.88 11.44 0.70
CA LYS A 232 30.96 12.58 0.98
C LYS A 232 30.45 13.21 -0.32
N GLU A 233 31.30 13.32 -1.33
CA GLU A 233 30.88 13.77 -2.67
C GLU A 233 29.91 12.76 -3.29
N ALA A 234 30.22 11.46 -3.20
CA ALA A 234 29.32 10.39 -3.64
C ALA A 234 27.96 10.46 -2.92
N LEU A 235 27.94 10.69 -1.60
CA LEU A 235 26.71 10.85 -0.82
C LEU A 235 25.77 11.93 -1.38
N GLY A 236 26.31 13.07 -1.83
CA GLY A 236 25.50 14.12 -2.46
C GLY A 236 24.77 13.64 -3.71
N LEU A 237 25.44 12.85 -4.55
CA LEU A 237 24.84 12.23 -5.74
C LEU A 237 23.80 11.17 -5.36
N LEU A 238 24.07 10.35 -4.35
CA LEU A 238 23.14 9.33 -3.87
C LEU A 238 21.85 9.92 -3.31
N ILE A 239 21.91 11.07 -2.63
CA ILE A 239 20.71 11.78 -2.18
C ILE A 239 19.88 12.28 -3.39
N LYS A 240 20.53 12.75 -4.45
CA LYS A 240 19.85 13.12 -5.70
C LYS A 240 19.18 11.90 -6.34
N THR A 241 19.88 10.77 -6.43
CA THR A 241 19.30 9.51 -6.90
C THR A 241 18.12 9.06 -6.03
N ALA A 242 18.23 9.17 -4.70
CA ALA A 242 17.15 8.81 -3.78
C ALA A 242 15.89 9.63 -4.02
N LYS A 243 16.00 10.95 -4.25
CA LYS A 243 14.83 11.80 -4.59
C LYS A 243 14.09 11.31 -5.85
N ILE A 244 14.81 10.76 -6.83
CA ILE A 244 14.18 10.15 -8.01
C ILE A 244 13.34 8.92 -7.61
N MET A 245 13.76 8.15 -6.61
CA MET A 245 12.98 7.02 -6.09
C MET A 245 11.67 7.49 -5.43
N ASP A 246 11.62 8.68 -4.81
CA ASP A 246 10.37 9.27 -4.31
C ASP A 246 9.39 9.56 -5.45
N GLU A 247 9.87 10.06 -6.59
CA GLU A 247 9.03 10.30 -7.77
C GLU A 247 8.46 8.99 -8.33
N ILE A 248 9.31 7.97 -8.52
CA ILE A 248 8.87 6.65 -9.01
C ILE A 248 7.87 6.03 -8.02
N PHE A 249 8.19 6.04 -6.73
CA PHE A 249 7.31 5.50 -5.71
C PHE A 249 5.97 6.22 -5.67
N SER A 250 5.95 7.55 -5.77
CA SER A 250 4.71 8.33 -5.83
C SER A 250 3.81 7.86 -6.99
N GLN A 251 4.40 7.60 -8.16
CA GLN A 251 3.67 7.03 -9.30
C GLN A 251 3.20 5.59 -9.03
N GLN A 252 3.98 4.77 -8.33
CA GLN A 252 3.62 3.39 -7.97
C GLN A 252 2.46 3.33 -6.98
N VAL A 253 2.38 4.28 -6.03
CA VAL A 253 1.30 4.35 -5.03
C VAL A 253 -0.05 4.54 -5.71
N TRP A 254 -0.13 5.57 -6.53
CA TRP A 254 -1.35 5.95 -7.23
C TRP A 254 -0.96 6.94 -8.33
N CYS A 255 -1.42 6.68 -9.54
CA CYS A 255 -1.09 7.45 -10.75
C CYS A 255 -1.27 8.97 -10.62
N SER A 256 -2.27 9.46 -9.88
CA SER A 256 -2.47 10.91 -9.69
C SER A 256 -1.86 11.46 -8.40
N ASN A 257 -1.14 10.65 -7.62
CA ASN A 257 -0.46 11.08 -6.40
C ASN A 257 0.59 12.17 -6.64
N PRO A 258 1.41 12.14 -7.72
CA PRO A 258 2.32 13.25 -8.02
C PRO A 258 1.58 14.57 -8.25
N CYS A 259 0.48 14.53 -9.01
CA CYS A 259 -0.34 15.71 -9.27
C CYS A 259 -0.99 16.26 -7.99
N LEU A 260 -1.51 15.37 -7.13
CA LEU A 260 -2.05 15.76 -5.83
C LEU A 260 -0.98 16.39 -4.93
N ARG A 261 0.21 15.79 -4.84
CA ARG A 261 1.35 16.33 -4.06
C ARG A 261 1.65 17.76 -4.49
N ASP A 262 1.85 17.96 -5.79
CA ASP A 262 2.30 19.24 -6.33
C ASP A 262 1.22 20.31 -6.10
N TRP A 263 -0.06 19.96 -6.30
CA TRP A 263 -1.19 20.81 -5.99
C TRP A 263 -1.25 21.21 -4.51
N LEU A 264 -1.20 20.25 -3.59
CA LEU A 264 -1.25 20.53 -2.15
C LEU A 264 -0.08 21.41 -1.70
N ARG A 265 1.11 21.20 -2.27
CA ARG A 265 2.29 22.01 -1.98
C ARG A 265 2.11 23.46 -2.45
N GLU A 266 1.60 23.65 -3.66
CA GLU A 266 1.40 24.99 -4.24
C GLU A 266 0.33 25.80 -3.50
N HIS A 267 -0.69 25.13 -2.96
CA HIS A 267 -1.83 25.75 -2.27
C HIS A 267 -1.72 25.68 -0.73
N ALA A 268 -0.59 25.22 -0.20
CA ALA A 268 -0.41 24.98 1.24
C ALA A 268 -0.61 26.24 2.10
N ASP A 269 -0.38 27.43 1.53
CA ASP A 269 -0.44 28.72 2.25
C ASP A 269 -1.77 29.47 2.04
N GLU A 270 -2.75 28.89 1.34
CA GLU A 270 -4.04 29.55 1.06
C GLU A 270 -4.97 29.63 2.27
N SER A 271 -4.97 28.60 3.12
CA SER A 271 -5.78 28.56 4.34
C SER A 271 -5.16 27.70 5.43
N ARG A 272 -5.68 27.80 6.67
CA ARG A 272 -5.29 26.89 7.76
C ARG A 272 -5.56 25.43 7.38
N LEU A 273 -6.69 25.15 6.74
CA LEU A 273 -7.05 23.79 6.35
C LEU A 273 -6.06 23.25 5.31
N ASP A 274 -5.71 24.04 4.29
CA ASP A 274 -4.80 23.60 3.22
C ASP A 274 -3.38 23.38 3.72
N LYS A 275 -2.92 24.21 4.67
CA LYS A 275 -1.67 23.97 5.39
C LYS A 275 -1.68 22.64 6.14
N LEU A 276 -2.77 22.31 6.83
CA LEU A 276 -2.90 21.04 7.56
C LEU A 276 -2.97 19.85 6.60
N LYS A 277 -3.68 19.97 5.47
CA LYS A 277 -3.71 18.94 4.41
C LYS A 277 -2.30 18.66 3.90
N TRP A 278 -1.54 19.70 3.57
CA TRP A 278 -0.16 19.56 3.10
C TRP A 278 0.73 18.92 4.15
N MET A 279 0.72 19.41 5.39
CA MET A 279 1.52 18.85 6.48
C MET A 279 1.21 17.36 6.71
N TYR A 280 -0.06 16.98 6.68
CA TYR A 280 -0.45 15.59 6.90
C TYR A 280 -0.15 14.69 5.69
N TYR A 281 -0.27 15.23 4.47
CA TYR A 281 0.19 14.59 3.25
C TYR A 281 1.71 14.35 3.28
N GLN A 282 2.52 15.31 3.72
CA GLN A 282 3.98 15.15 3.83
C GLN A 282 4.38 13.99 4.76
N ILE A 283 3.60 13.70 5.79
CA ILE A 283 3.84 12.59 6.73
C ILE A 283 3.40 11.25 6.14
N ASN A 284 2.32 11.20 5.37
CA ASN A 284 1.81 9.93 4.83
C ASN A 284 2.35 9.61 3.43
N GLY A 285 2.82 10.61 2.68
CA GLY A 285 3.24 10.51 1.28
C GLY A 285 2.10 10.16 0.31
N THR A 286 0.88 10.05 0.84
CA THR A 286 -0.35 9.62 0.17
C THR A 286 -1.53 10.25 0.91
N PRO A 287 -2.74 10.26 0.32
CA PRO A 287 -3.93 10.80 0.98
C PRO A 287 -4.62 9.85 1.98
N TRP A 288 -4.00 8.71 2.27
CA TRP A 288 -4.50 7.72 3.23
C TRP A 288 -3.67 7.74 4.51
N SER A 289 -4.34 7.73 5.66
CA SER A 289 -3.68 7.78 6.97
C SER A 289 -3.08 6.44 7.34
N ALA A 290 -1.76 6.39 7.54
CA ALA A 290 -1.08 5.15 7.92
C ALA A 290 -1.38 4.70 9.35
N LEU A 291 -1.74 5.63 10.25
CA LEU A 291 -2.17 5.32 11.62
C LEU A 291 -3.65 4.92 11.70
N ASP A 292 -4.48 5.38 10.77
CA ASP A 292 -5.91 5.08 10.70
C ASP A 292 -6.20 4.06 9.60
N GLU A 293 -5.39 3.00 9.53
CA GLU A 293 -5.66 1.85 8.67
C GLU A 293 -5.85 2.14 7.17
N ASN A 294 -5.24 3.20 6.64
CA ASN A 294 -5.41 3.72 5.29
C ASN A 294 -6.79 4.33 5.00
N GLU A 295 -7.51 4.79 6.03
CA GLU A 295 -8.67 5.65 5.82
C GLU A 295 -8.25 6.94 5.09
N PRO A 296 -9.01 7.39 4.09
CA PRO A 296 -8.71 8.62 3.39
C PRO A 296 -8.94 9.83 4.31
N PHE A 297 -8.03 10.79 4.29
CA PHE A 297 -8.21 12.09 4.97
C PHE A 297 -8.45 13.24 3.98
N LEU A 298 -8.41 12.94 2.67
CA LEU A 298 -8.75 13.82 1.56
C LEU A 298 -9.80 13.16 0.68
N SER A 299 -10.46 13.95 -0.17
CA SER A 299 -11.45 13.48 -1.15
C SER A 299 -11.21 14.14 -2.52
N THR A 300 -12.01 13.79 -3.53
CA THR A 300 -11.99 14.46 -4.85
C THR A 300 -12.15 15.97 -4.75
N ALA A 301 -12.89 16.48 -3.75
CA ALA A 301 -13.05 17.93 -3.52
C ALA A 301 -11.75 18.63 -3.07
N ASP A 302 -10.77 17.87 -2.57
CA ASP A 302 -9.45 18.37 -2.18
C ASP A 302 -8.38 18.08 -3.25
N SER A 303 -8.77 17.43 -4.35
CA SER A 303 -7.85 16.96 -5.38
C SER A 303 -7.42 18.09 -6.33
N ALA A 304 -6.39 17.80 -7.11
CA ALA A 304 -5.81 18.73 -8.07
C ALA A 304 -6.82 19.11 -9.17
N ILE A 305 -6.81 20.39 -9.54
CA ILE A 305 -7.59 20.90 -10.68
C ILE A 305 -6.73 20.82 -11.93
N LYS A 306 -7.29 20.30 -13.01
CA LYS A 306 -6.64 20.21 -14.33
C LYS A 306 -7.49 20.87 -15.39
N LEU A 307 -6.87 21.70 -16.23
CA LEU A 307 -7.48 22.33 -17.40
C LEU A 307 -7.15 21.52 -18.65
N LEU A 308 -8.18 21.15 -19.42
CA LEU A 308 -8.07 20.50 -20.73
C LEU A 308 -8.74 21.36 -21.81
N PRO A 309 -7.96 22.14 -22.57
CA PRO A 309 -8.48 22.99 -23.65
C PRO A 309 -9.23 22.24 -24.74
N ASP A 310 -8.76 21.04 -25.09
CA ASP A 310 -9.23 20.27 -26.25
C ASP A 310 -10.15 19.10 -25.86
N ALA A 311 -10.70 19.12 -24.64
CA ALA A 311 -11.60 18.07 -24.15
C ALA A 311 -12.96 18.04 -24.87
N THR A 312 -13.37 19.13 -25.51
CA THR A 312 -14.68 19.29 -26.14
C THR A 312 -14.56 20.08 -27.45
N LYS A 313 -15.70 20.37 -28.11
CA LYS A 313 -15.72 21.38 -29.17
C LYS A 313 -15.31 22.76 -28.60
N PRO A 314 -14.48 23.55 -29.31
CA PRO A 314 -14.11 24.89 -28.87
C PRO A 314 -15.33 25.82 -28.76
N VAL A 315 -15.39 26.57 -27.66
CA VAL A 315 -16.40 27.61 -27.41
C VAL A 315 -15.71 28.95 -27.24
N ASN A 316 -16.23 29.99 -27.91
CA ASN A 316 -15.59 31.29 -27.92
C ASN A 316 -15.55 31.91 -26.51
N GLY A 317 -14.35 32.28 -26.04
CA GLY A 317 -14.14 32.87 -24.71
C GLY A 317 -14.06 31.87 -23.56
N TRP A 318 -14.20 30.56 -23.82
CA TRP A 318 -14.03 29.50 -22.82
C TRP A 318 -12.66 28.83 -22.99
N LYS A 319 -11.93 28.63 -21.90
CA LYS A 319 -10.53 28.15 -21.92
C LYS A 319 -10.39 26.63 -22.06
N GLY A 320 -11.49 25.90 -21.91
CA GLY A 320 -11.51 24.45 -21.83
C GLY A 320 -12.12 23.94 -20.55
N LEU A 321 -12.11 22.62 -20.42
CA LEU A 321 -12.74 21.91 -19.32
C LEU A 321 -11.82 21.84 -18.10
N GLU A 322 -12.26 22.38 -16.97
CA GLU A 322 -11.61 22.23 -15.67
C GLU A 322 -12.27 21.11 -14.86
N TYR A 323 -11.48 20.13 -14.42
CA TYR A 323 -11.97 19.01 -13.62
C TYR A 323 -11.03 18.69 -12.46
N ARG A 324 -11.59 18.04 -11.43
CA ARG A 324 -10.83 17.47 -10.31
C ARG A 324 -10.29 16.10 -10.70
N ALA A 325 -9.00 15.86 -10.49
CA ALA A 325 -8.46 14.51 -10.59
C ALA A 325 -9.18 13.56 -9.61
N ALA A 326 -9.82 12.52 -10.13
CA ALA A 326 -10.67 11.60 -9.42
C ALA A 326 -9.90 10.83 -8.34
N PHE A 327 -10.44 10.84 -7.12
CA PHE A 327 -9.83 10.23 -5.95
C PHE A 327 -10.55 8.91 -5.59
N PRO A 328 -9.86 7.77 -5.49
CA PRO A 328 -10.53 6.54 -5.07
C PRO A 328 -10.81 6.58 -3.56
N LEU A 329 -12.07 6.41 -3.17
CA LEU A 329 -12.52 6.41 -1.77
C LEU A 329 -11.73 5.41 -0.92
N SER A 330 -11.46 4.21 -1.45
CA SER A 330 -10.56 3.23 -0.87
C SER A 330 -9.21 3.22 -1.58
N ARG A 331 -8.13 3.07 -0.82
CA ARG A 331 -6.80 2.86 -1.37
C ARG A 331 -6.79 1.67 -2.36
N PRO A 332 -6.33 1.86 -3.62
CA PRO A 332 -6.36 0.80 -4.63
C PRO A 332 -5.54 -0.44 -4.21
N HIS A 333 -6.13 -1.62 -4.35
CA HIS A 333 -5.48 -2.88 -3.95
C HIS A 333 -4.19 -3.17 -4.73
N GLY A 334 -4.23 -3.00 -6.05
CA GLY A 334 -3.08 -3.18 -6.94
C GLY A 334 -2.19 -1.94 -7.10
N ALA A 335 -2.40 -0.91 -6.26
CA ALA A 335 -1.76 0.40 -6.41
C ALA A 335 -1.83 0.91 -7.87
N ASN A 336 -0.71 1.33 -8.46
CA ASN A 336 -0.62 1.66 -9.89
C ASN A 336 0.13 0.58 -10.72
N PHE A 337 0.21 -0.65 -10.22
CA PHE A 337 0.92 -1.73 -10.91
C PHE A 337 0.10 -2.45 -11.97
N TYR A 338 -1.22 -2.31 -11.90
CA TYR A 338 -2.20 -2.95 -12.77
C TYR A 338 -3.16 -1.88 -13.32
N PRO A 339 -3.89 -2.16 -14.42
CA PRO A 339 -4.98 -1.29 -14.84
C PRO A 339 -6.01 -1.12 -13.72
N ARG A 340 -6.57 0.09 -13.57
CA ARG A 340 -7.34 0.47 -12.36
C ARG A 340 -8.60 -0.34 -12.15
N ASP A 341 -9.24 -0.73 -13.25
CA ASP A 341 -10.47 -1.50 -13.30
C ASP A 341 -10.23 -2.98 -13.61
N MET A 342 -8.97 -3.45 -13.55
CA MET A 342 -8.62 -4.84 -13.85
C MET A 342 -9.21 -5.77 -12.79
N GLU A 343 -10.02 -6.71 -13.24
CA GLU A 343 -10.57 -7.74 -12.35
C GLU A 343 -9.56 -8.86 -12.13
N LYS A 344 -9.59 -9.47 -10.94
CA LYS A 344 -8.72 -10.62 -10.63
C LYS A 344 -8.92 -11.76 -11.65
N ARG A 345 -10.17 -12.05 -12.02
CA ARG A 345 -10.50 -13.11 -12.96
C ARG A 345 -9.95 -12.84 -14.36
N GLU A 346 -9.92 -11.57 -14.76
CA GLU A 346 -9.33 -11.15 -16.02
C GLU A 346 -7.83 -11.43 -16.05
N PHE A 347 -7.11 -11.05 -14.99
CA PHE A 347 -5.70 -11.37 -14.85
C PHE A 347 -5.46 -12.88 -14.88
N GLU A 348 -6.28 -13.67 -14.16
CA GLU A 348 -6.16 -15.14 -14.15
C GLU A 348 -6.34 -15.74 -15.55
N LEU A 349 -7.38 -15.34 -16.29
CA LEU A 349 -7.63 -15.82 -17.66
C LEU A 349 -6.51 -15.43 -18.63
N TRP A 350 -6.06 -14.18 -18.57
CA TRP A 350 -4.92 -13.73 -19.37
C TRP A 350 -3.67 -14.52 -19.02
N ASN A 351 -3.31 -14.59 -17.74
CA ASN A 351 -2.12 -15.28 -17.26
C ASN A 351 -2.14 -16.77 -17.63
N ASP A 352 -3.29 -17.45 -17.56
CA ASP A 352 -3.41 -18.86 -17.94
C ASP A 352 -3.15 -19.10 -19.44
N SER A 353 -3.47 -18.11 -20.29
CA SER A 353 -3.24 -18.16 -21.74
C SER A 353 -1.77 -17.98 -22.15
N LEU A 354 -0.93 -17.46 -21.26
CA LEU A 354 0.48 -17.12 -21.53
C LEU A 354 1.39 -18.36 -21.53
N SER A 355 2.53 -18.25 -22.23
CA SER A 355 3.66 -19.19 -22.09
C SER A 355 4.31 -19.07 -20.71
N ASP A 356 5.12 -20.06 -20.30
CA ASP A 356 5.76 -20.05 -18.98
C ASP A 356 6.65 -18.82 -18.76
N ASP A 357 7.45 -18.42 -19.76
CA ASP A 357 8.29 -17.21 -19.68
C ASP A 357 7.44 -15.93 -19.53
N GLN A 358 6.32 -15.85 -20.24
CA GLN A 358 5.39 -14.73 -20.14
C GLN A 358 4.66 -14.69 -18.79
N LYS A 359 4.31 -15.86 -18.23
CA LYS A 359 3.76 -15.99 -16.86
C LYS A 359 4.76 -15.49 -15.82
N MET A 360 6.05 -15.81 -15.99
CA MET A 360 7.11 -15.30 -15.11
C MET A 360 7.22 -13.77 -15.17
N GLN A 361 7.06 -13.17 -16.34
CA GLN A 361 7.02 -11.70 -16.47
C GLN A 361 5.75 -11.13 -15.83
N ALA A 362 4.58 -11.70 -16.13
CA ALA A 362 3.28 -11.26 -15.61
C ALA A 362 3.20 -11.30 -14.08
N THR A 363 3.81 -12.31 -13.46
CA THR A 363 3.87 -12.50 -12.01
C THR A 363 5.18 -12.01 -11.38
N GLY A 364 6.10 -11.47 -12.19
CA GLY A 364 7.41 -10.98 -11.76
C GLY A 364 7.32 -9.65 -11.01
N SER A 365 8.27 -9.43 -10.09
CA SER A 365 8.30 -8.25 -9.23
C SER A 365 8.70 -6.95 -9.91
N PHE A 366 9.30 -7.03 -11.10
CA PHE A 366 9.87 -5.89 -11.82
C PHE A 366 9.12 -5.56 -13.11
N HIS A 367 7.84 -5.92 -13.19
CA HIS A 367 6.98 -5.65 -14.33
C HIS A 367 5.64 -5.09 -13.87
N THR A 368 5.15 -4.02 -14.47
CA THR A 368 3.74 -3.62 -14.36
C THR A 368 2.90 -4.43 -15.35
N VAL A 369 1.59 -4.42 -15.17
CA VAL A 369 0.63 -4.90 -16.15
C VAL A 369 -0.15 -3.69 -16.65
N ARG A 370 -0.32 -3.63 -17.98
CA ARG A 370 -0.98 -2.51 -18.68
C ARG A 370 -1.95 -3.04 -19.72
N ARG A 371 -2.87 -2.18 -20.16
CA ARG A 371 -3.77 -2.42 -21.31
C ARG A 371 -3.23 -1.73 -22.54
N GLN A 372 -3.36 -2.35 -23.71
CA GLN A 372 -3.04 -1.68 -24.97
C GLN A 372 -4.09 -0.60 -25.29
N SER A 373 -5.36 -0.90 -24.98
CA SER A 373 -6.49 0.02 -25.19
C SER A 373 -6.37 1.34 -24.43
N GLU A 374 -5.78 1.34 -23.23
CA GLU A 374 -5.56 2.57 -22.45
C GLU A 374 -4.57 3.52 -23.13
N GLY A 375 -3.45 2.99 -23.65
CA GLY A 375 -2.46 3.79 -24.38
C GLY A 375 -3.04 4.40 -25.66
N MET A 376 -3.87 3.65 -26.39
CA MET A 376 -4.53 4.15 -27.62
C MET A 376 -5.58 5.24 -27.37
N LEU A 377 -6.17 5.28 -26.18
CA LEU A 377 -7.13 6.34 -25.79
C LEU A 377 -6.44 7.61 -25.29
N ASP A 378 -5.19 7.51 -24.84
CA ASP A 378 -4.38 8.65 -24.36
C ASP A 378 -3.60 9.33 -25.50
N ASP A 379 -3.21 8.57 -26.52
CA ASP A 379 -2.68 9.12 -27.77
C ASP A 379 -3.82 9.67 -28.65
N ALA A 380 -3.73 10.94 -29.06
CA ALA A 380 -4.73 11.63 -29.89
C ALA A 380 -4.90 11.06 -31.32
N VAL A 381 -4.41 9.84 -31.60
CA VAL A 381 -4.49 9.16 -32.89
C VAL A 381 -5.73 8.27 -32.92
N PHE A 382 -6.91 8.89 -32.93
CA PHE A 382 -8.16 8.22 -33.29
C PHE A 382 -8.48 8.46 -34.77
N LEU A 383 -7.98 7.59 -35.64
CA LEU A 383 -8.40 7.47 -37.05
C LEU A 383 -8.34 6.01 -37.52
N SER A 384 -9.32 5.20 -37.12
CA SER A 384 -10.02 4.24 -37.99
C SER A 384 -10.90 3.30 -37.17
N ASN A 385 -11.98 2.82 -37.80
CA ASN A 385 -12.95 1.85 -37.29
C ASN A 385 -12.35 0.43 -37.04
N ASP A 386 -11.08 0.32 -36.64
CA ASP A 386 -10.31 -0.94 -36.57
C ASP A 386 -9.99 -1.41 -35.14
N ILE A 387 -10.87 -1.13 -34.16
CA ILE A 387 -10.85 -1.87 -32.87
C ILE A 387 -11.38 -3.32 -33.07
N THR A 388 -11.54 -3.77 -34.31
CA THR A 388 -11.84 -5.18 -34.65
C THR A 388 -10.61 -6.09 -34.64
N ASN A 389 -9.40 -5.58 -34.35
CA ASN A 389 -8.25 -6.46 -34.12
C ASN A 389 -8.34 -7.13 -32.75
N SER A 390 -8.98 -8.30 -32.80
CA SER A 390 -9.05 -9.39 -31.83
C SER A 390 -7.69 -9.72 -31.19
N TYR A 391 -7.25 -8.93 -30.22
CA TYR A 391 -6.42 -9.50 -29.17
C TYR A 391 -7.33 -10.31 -28.25
N VAL A 392 -7.07 -11.62 -28.15
CA VAL A 392 -7.80 -12.51 -27.24
C VAL A 392 -7.71 -11.99 -25.79
N HIS A 393 -6.66 -11.23 -25.47
CA HIS A 393 -6.46 -10.52 -24.21
C HIS A 393 -5.75 -9.16 -24.44
N ASP A 394 -6.27 -8.07 -23.85
CA ASP A 394 -5.77 -6.68 -23.97
C ASP A 394 -4.58 -6.36 -23.02
N LEU A 395 -4.25 -7.28 -22.11
CA LEU A 395 -3.21 -7.10 -21.09
C LEU A 395 -1.80 -7.46 -21.62
N TYR A 396 -0.79 -6.71 -21.17
CA TYR A 396 0.62 -7.02 -21.38
C TYR A 396 1.49 -6.66 -20.16
N SER A 397 2.64 -7.33 -20.03
CA SER A 397 3.65 -7.03 -19.01
C SER A 397 4.61 -5.95 -19.51
N ASN A 398 4.83 -4.88 -18.74
CA ASN A 398 5.78 -3.81 -19.06
C ASN A 398 6.92 -3.79 -18.00
N PRO A 399 8.19 -4.00 -18.38
CA PRO A 399 9.29 -4.01 -17.42
C PRO A 399 9.51 -2.62 -16.80
N TYR A 400 9.98 -2.57 -15.54
CA TYR A 400 10.19 -1.30 -14.83
C TYR A 400 11.19 -0.38 -15.53
N SER A 401 12.23 -0.94 -16.17
CA SER A 401 13.19 -0.17 -16.98
C SER A 401 12.54 0.58 -18.15
N GLN A 402 11.39 0.10 -18.66
CA GLN A 402 10.61 0.78 -19.69
C GLN A 402 9.53 1.68 -19.07
N GLU A 403 8.78 1.19 -18.09
CA GLU A 403 7.74 1.95 -17.38
C GLU A 403 8.27 3.26 -16.78
N TYR A 404 9.46 3.22 -16.16
CA TYR A 404 10.08 4.36 -15.49
C TYR A 404 11.36 4.84 -16.18
N GLN A 405 11.49 4.57 -17.49
CA GLN A 405 12.74 4.74 -18.24
C GLN A 405 13.43 6.09 -18.04
N SER A 406 12.68 7.19 -18.15
CA SER A 406 13.24 8.54 -18.02
C SER A 406 13.86 8.78 -16.65
N LEU A 407 13.19 8.32 -15.57
CA LEU A 407 13.65 8.50 -14.20
C LEU A 407 14.80 7.55 -13.88
N LEU A 408 14.71 6.29 -14.35
CA LEU A 408 15.74 5.28 -14.12
C LEU A 408 17.05 5.56 -14.86
N ALA A 409 17.00 6.13 -16.07
CA ALA A 409 18.19 6.54 -16.80
C ALA A 409 18.95 7.67 -16.06
N GLU A 410 18.23 8.67 -15.54
CA GLU A 410 18.84 9.73 -14.72
C GLU A 410 19.44 9.15 -13.42
N ALA A 411 18.71 8.26 -12.76
CA ALA A 411 19.20 7.59 -11.56
C ALA A 411 20.46 6.74 -11.83
N ALA A 412 20.50 6.00 -12.94
CA ALA A 412 21.64 5.17 -13.34
C ALA A 412 22.90 6.02 -13.58
N ASP A 413 22.80 7.15 -14.29
CA ASP A 413 23.92 8.08 -14.50
C ASP A 413 24.48 8.64 -13.17
N LEU A 414 23.60 9.01 -12.24
CA LEU A 414 24.02 9.47 -10.91
C LEU A 414 24.70 8.36 -10.09
N LEU A 415 24.20 7.13 -10.14
CA LEU A 415 24.82 5.98 -9.48
C LEU A 415 26.20 5.67 -10.05
N TYR A 416 26.35 5.73 -11.38
CA TYR A 416 27.64 5.56 -12.04
C TYR A 416 28.66 6.60 -11.59
N LYS A 417 28.26 7.88 -11.56
CA LYS A 417 29.09 8.99 -11.07
C LYS A 417 29.47 8.78 -9.60
N ALA A 418 28.53 8.39 -8.74
CA ALA A 418 28.81 8.11 -7.34
C ALA A 418 29.78 6.92 -7.16
N GLY A 419 29.60 5.85 -7.93
CA GLY A 419 30.50 4.69 -7.93
C GLY A 419 31.93 5.03 -8.36
N ASN A 420 32.10 5.94 -9.32
CA ASN A 420 33.40 6.43 -9.78
C ASN A 420 34.13 7.30 -8.75
N LEU A 421 33.40 7.94 -7.83
CA LEU A 421 33.98 8.72 -6.73
C LEU A 421 34.29 7.86 -5.51
N SER A 422 33.48 6.82 -5.25
CA SER A 422 33.60 5.98 -4.07
C SER A 422 35.01 5.41 -3.89
N SER A 423 35.50 5.51 -2.66
CA SER A 423 36.79 4.96 -2.24
C SER A 423 36.73 3.47 -1.90
N SER A 424 35.51 2.92 -1.69
CA SER A 424 35.30 1.50 -1.38
C SER A 424 35.03 0.68 -2.64
N PRO A 425 35.83 -0.38 -2.93
CA PRO A 425 35.59 -1.26 -4.08
C PRO A 425 34.23 -1.98 -4.03
N SER A 426 33.75 -2.35 -2.84
CA SER A 426 32.46 -3.04 -2.69
C SER A 426 31.29 -2.09 -2.97
N LEU A 427 31.40 -0.83 -2.54
CA LEU A 427 30.41 0.21 -2.83
C LEU A 427 30.41 0.57 -4.32
N THR A 428 31.57 0.74 -4.94
CA THR A 428 31.68 0.98 -6.38
C THR A 428 31.03 -0.14 -7.18
N ARG A 429 31.34 -1.41 -6.85
CA ARG A 429 30.73 -2.58 -7.51
C ARG A 429 29.20 -2.55 -7.40
N PHE A 430 28.67 -2.30 -6.21
CA PHE A 430 27.22 -2.23 -5.99
C PHE A 430 26.57 -1.08 -6.79
N LEU A 431 27.16 0.12 -6.75
CA LEU A 431 26.58 1.28 -7.43
C LEU A 431 26.56 1.11 -8.95
N HIS A 432 27.63 0.56 -9.54
CA HIS A 432 27.71 0.29 -10.98
C HIS A 432 26.73 -0.82 -11.40
N SER A 433 26.72 -1.96 -10.70
CA SER A 433 25.81 -3.05 -11.06
C SER A 433 24.34 -2.70 -10.83
N ASN A 434 24.03 -1.82 -9.88
CA ASN A 434 22.67 -1.32 -9.67
C ASN A 434 22.24 -0.31 -10.74
N ALA A 435 23.17 0.50 -11.26
CA ALA A 435 22.90 1.35 -12.42
C ALA A 435 22.59 0.51 -13.67
N ASP A 436 23.37 -0.55 -13.92
CA ASP A 436 23.10 -1.51 -15.00
C ASP A 436 21.75 -2.21 -14.84
N ALA A 437 21.37 -2.54 -13.60
CA ALA A 437 20.07 -3.15 -13.31
C ALA A 437 18.88 -2.23 -13.63
N PHE A 438 19.03 -0.92 -13.42
CA PHE A 438 17.98 0.07 -13.75
C PHE A 438 17.69 0.15 -15.25
N GLU A 439 18.71 -0.05 -16.09
CA GLU A 439 18.55 -0.06 -17.55
C GLU A 439 18.11 -1.44 -18.08
N SER A 440 18.68 -2.51 -17.55
CA SER A 440 18.45 -3.89 -18.05
C SER A 440 17.21 -4.58 -17.47
N ASN A 441 16.70 -4.10 -16.33
CA ASN A 441 15.67 -4.76 -15.50
C ASN A 441 16.11 -6.08 -14.84
N ASP A 442 17.40 -6.43 -14.87
CA ASP A 442 17.97 -7.59 -14.18
C ASP A 442 18.76 -7.16 -12.93
N TYR A 443 18.23 -7.48 -11.76
CA TYR A 443 18.78 -7.09 -10.47
C TYR A 443 19.70 -8.14 -9.83
N HIS A 444 19.96 -9.28 -10.49
CA HIS A 444 20.67 -10.40 -9.87
C HIS A 444 22.07 -10.03 -9.36
N GLU A 445 22.93 -9.48 -10.23
CA GLU A 445 24.29 -9.08 -9.86
C GLU A 445 24.31 -7.92 -8.84
N SER A 446 23.37 -6.98 -8.96
CA SER A 446 23.22 -5.87 -8.01
C SER A 446 22.87 -6.37 -6.61
N HIS A 447 22.00 -7.39 -6.49
CA HIS A 447 21.63 -7.98 -5.21
C HIS A 447 22.80 -8.73 -4.56
N ILE A 448 23.61 -9.45 -5.34
CA ILE A 448 24.83 -10.09 -4.83
C ILE A 448 25.81 -9.02 -4.32
N ALA A 449 26.08 -7.99 -5.13
CA ALA A 449 26.97 -6.90 -4.72
C ALA A 449 26.45 -6.16 -3.48
N TRP A 450 25.14 -6.01 -3.34
CA TRP A 450 24.51 -5.40 -2.19
C TRP A 450 24.69 -6.21 -0.90
N THR A 451 24.55 -7.54 -0.94
CA THR A 451 24.76 -8.37 0.27
C THR A 451 26.23 -8.43 0.68
N GLU A 452 27.15 -8.35 -0.28
CA GLU A 452 28.60 -8.27 -0.08
C GLU A 452 29.12 -6.88 0.28
N LEU A 453 28.26 -5.84 0.31
CA LEU A 453 28.66 -4.47 0.59
C LEU A 453 29.34 -4.34 1.97
N ASP A 454 30.58 -3.87 1.96
CA ASP A 454 31.39 -3.54 3.13
C ASP A 454 32.00 -2.15 2.95
N SER A 455 31.32 -1.14 3.48
CA SER A 455 31.78 0.25 3.44
C SER A 455 31.21 1.04 4.62
N LYS A 456 31.73 2.24 4.85
CA LYS A 456 31.22 3.16 5.89
C LYS A 456 29.90 3.81 5.48
N LEU A 457 29.73 4.07 4.17
CA LEU A 457 28.50 4.59 3.57
C LEU A 457 27.64 3.41 3.09
N ASP A 458 26.61 3.07 3.86
CA ASP A 458 25.69 2.00 3.49
C ASP A 458 24.51 2.56 2.69
N ILE A 459 24.18 1.86 1.60
CA ILE A 459 23.08 2.23 0.73
C ILE A 459 22.27 0.99 0.34
N THR A 460 20.96 1.16 0.37
CA THR A 460 19.99 0.28 -0.27
C THR A 460 19.21 1.13 -1.26
N ILE A 461 19.16 0.76 -2.53
CA ILE A 461 18.43 1.53 -3.56
C ILE A 461 17.94 0.62 -4.69
N GLY A 462 16.65 0.68 -5.00
CA GLY A 462 16.01 -0.17 -6.02
C GLY A 462 14.63 -0.71 -5.60
N PRO A 463 14.04 -1.60 -6.41
CA PRO A 463 12.75 -2.23 -6.13
C PRO A 463 12.92 -3.44 -5.19
N TYR A 464 12.23 -3.46 -4.05
CA TYR A 464 12.36 -4.55 -3.06
C TYR A 464 11.05 -5.07 -2.47
N GLU A 465 10.18 -4.20 -1.96
CA GLU A 465 9.03 -4.61 -1.14
C GLU A 465 7.75 -4.75 -1.97
N THR A 466 6.92 -5.76 -1.72
CA THR A 466 5.71 -6.03 -2.52
C THR A 466 4.39 -5.80 -1.80
N HIS A 467 4.41 -5.26 -0.58
CA HIS A 467 3.23 -5.08 0.27
C HIS A 467 2.22 -4.07 -0.28
N ARG A 468 2.64 -3.15 -1.15
CA ARG A 468 1.72 -2.21 -1.80
C ARG A 468 0.78 -2.91 -2.77
N ASP A 469 1.23 -3.99 -3.39
CA ASP A 469 0.40 -4.88 -4.18
C ASP A 469 -0.37 -5.81 -3.23
N THR A 470 -1.50 -5.33 -2.70
CA THR A 470 -2.36 -6.13 -1.80
C THR A 470 -2.81 -7.40 -2.54
N PRO A 471 -2.79 -8.61 -1.92
CA PRO A 471 -2.69 -9.91 -2.59
C PRO A 471 -3.16 -9.93 -4.05
N PRO A 472 -2.23 -10.23 -4.99
CA PRO A 472 -1.23 -11.30 -4.81
C PRO A 472 0.16 -10.95 -4.25
N GLN A 473 0.57 -9.66 -4.16
CA GLN A 473 1.92 -9.23 -3.69
C GLN A 473 3.08 -9.66 -4.60
N TYR A 474 2.89 -9.59 -5.91
CA TYR A 474 3.92 -9.79 -6.91
C TYR A 474 4.85 -8.58 -7.03
N LYS A 475 4.29 -7.36 -7.06
CA LYS A 475 4.96 -6.17 -7.63
C LYS A 475 5.76 -5.37 -6.61
N ALA A 476 7.02 -5.06 -6.92
CA ALA A 476 7.93 -4.41 -6.00
C ALA A 476 7.91 -2.87 -6.09
N THR A 477 8.06 -2.20 -4.95
CA THR A 477 8.20 -0.74 -4.88
C THR A 477 9.65 -0.30 -4.84
N PHE A 478 9.97 0.78 -5.56
CA PHE A 478 11.26 1.45 -5.47
C PHE A 478 11.43 2.15 -4.13
N LYS A 479 12.63 2.03 -3.55
CA LYS A 479 13.03 2.70 -2.31
C LYS A 479 14.50 3.07 -2.34
N ALA A 480 14.88 4.00 -1.47
CA ALA A 480 16.26 4.27 -1.13
C ALA A 480 16.43 4.47 0.38
N ILE A 481 17.50 3.94 0.94
CA ILE A 481 17.94 4.17 2.32
C ILE A 481 19.42 4.44 2.27
N ILE A 482 19.84 5.57 2.80
CA ILE A 482 21.24 5.96 2.85
C ILE A 482 21.60 6.18 4.31
N GLY A 483 22.65 5.51 4.77
CA GLY A 483 23.07 5.57 6.15
C GLY A 483 24.57 5.46 6.34
N ILE A 484 25.04 5.86 7.51
CA ILE A 484 26.43 5.69 7.92
C ILE A 484 26.50 4.51 8.88
N ARG A 485 27.35 3.52 8.56
CA ARG A 485 27.56 2.33 9.39
C ARG A 485 28.00 2.71 10.81
N ASP A 486 27.35 2.14 11.81
CA ASP A 486 27.69 2.28 13.22
C ASP A 486 28.61 1.14 13.66
N ASP A 487 29.92 1.43 13.78
CA ASP A 487 30.92 0.38 14.04
C ASP A 487 30.80 -0.20 15.45
N GLU A 488 30.33 0.57 16.44
CA GLU A 488 30.09 0.08 17.81
C GLU A 488 28.95 -0.95 17.84
N ALA A 489 27.83 -0.64 17.18
CA ALA A 489 26.72 -1.58 17.08
C ALA A 489 27.07 -2.77 16.17
N ALA A 490 27.91 -2.60 15.15
CA ALA A 490 28.44 -3.70 14.36
C ALA A 490 29.25 -4.71 15.21
N CYS A 491 29.99 -4.25 16.23
CA CYS A 491 30.63 -5.14 17.19
C CYS A 491 29.62 -5.96 18.01
N LYS A 492 28.48 -5.37 18.40
CA LYS A 492 27.39 -6.12 19.09
C LYS A 492 26.72 -7.13 18.16
N VAL A 493 26.48 -6.76 16.91
CA VAL A 493 26.00 -7.68 15.87
C VAL A 493 26.94 -8.89 15.76
N LYS A 494 28.25 -8.64 15.68
CA LYS A 494 29.27 -9.69 15.64
C LYS A 494 29.25 -10.57 16.89
N LEU A 495 29.09 -10.01 18.09
CA LEU A 495 28.96 -10.79 19.33
C LEU A 495 27.83 -11.82 19.24
N PHE A 496 26.65 -11.43 18.76
CA PHE A 496 25.53 -12.35 18.60
C PHE A 496 25.77 -13.37 17.49
N ALA A 497 26.39 -12.96 16.38
CA ALA A 497 26.77 -13.87 15.29
C ALA A 497 27.75 -14.96 15.77
N ASP A 498 28.81 -14.57 16.48
CA ASP A 498 29.84 -15.47 16.99
C ASP A 498 29.28 -16.48 18.02
N ASN A 499 28.20 -16.11 18.72
CA ASN A 499 27.52 -16.95 19.71
C ASN A 499 26.24 -17.63 19.21
N PHE A 500 25.91 -17.50 17.92
CA PHE A 500 24.65 -17.99 17.36
C PHE A 500 24.42 -19.49 17.60
N GLN A 501 25.43 -20.32 17.34
CA GLN A 501 25.35 -21.77 17.57
C GLN A 501 25.27 -22.13 19.06
N VAL A 502 25.89 -21.33 19.93
CA VAL A 502 25.81 -21.55 21.38
C VAL A 502 24.40 -21.26 21.87
N LEU A 503 23.77 -20.20 21.38
CA LEU A 503 22.38 -19.88 21.68
C LEU A 503 21.42 -20.99 21.21
N ASP A 504 21.53 -21.44 19.96
CA ASP A 504 20.62 -22.46 19.40
C ASP A 504 20.66 -23.77 20.22
N LYS A 505 21.87 -24.22 20.60
CA LYS A 505 22.07 -25.43 21.39
C LYS A 505 21.54 -25.33 22.82
N ASN A 506 21.41 -24.12 23.38
CA ASN A 506 21.00 -23.91 24.76
C ASN A 506 19.57 -23.38 24.88
N LEU A 507 18.82 -23.27 23.77
CA LEU A 507 17.43 -22.85 23.81
C LEU A 507 16.62 -23.65 24.85
N PRO A 508 15.69 -23.01 25.57
CA PRO A 508 14.89 -23.64 26.61
C PRO A 508 13.78 -24.49 25.99
N ILE A 509 14.15 -25.53 25.24
CA ILE A 509 13.27 -26.45 24.51
C ILE A 509 13.82 -27.88 24.67
N ASP A 510 12.95 -28.89 24.58
CA ASP A 510 13.36 -30.29 24.57
C ASP A 510 14.35 -30.58 23.43
N GLU A 511 15.35 -31.42 23.71
CA GLU A 511 16.41 -31.83 22.76
C GLU A 511 15.84 -32.36 21.43
N ALA A 512 14.68 -33.02 21.46
CA ALA A 512 14.03 -33.58 20.28
C ALA A 512 13.63 -32.52 19.23
N TYR A 513 13.52 -31.25 19.62
CA TYR A 513 13.09 -30.15 18.77
C TYR A 513 14.20 -29.14 18.48
N LYS A 514 15.41 -29.33 19.03
CA LYS A 514 16.53 -28.44 18.75
C LYS A 514 16.95 -28.57 17.28
N SER A 515 17.16 -27.43 16.66
CA SER A 515 17.67 -27.31 15.30
C SER A 515 19.20 -27.37 15.26
N ASN A 516 19.76 -27.57 14.07
CA ASN A 516 21.17 -27.36 13.78
C ASN A 516 21.27 -26.25 12.72
N VAL A 517 20.82 -25.05 13.04
CA VAL A 517 20.87 -23.92 12.10
C VAL A 517 22.32 -23.45 11.97
N THR A 518 22.85 -23.43 10.74
CA THR A 518 24.24 -23.07 10.47
C THR A 518 24.45 -21.63 10.01
N ASN A 519 23.39 -20.96 9.53
CA ASN A 519 23.50 -19.67 8.88
C ASN A 519 22.75 -18.60 9.69
N ALA A 520 23.48 -17.56 10.08
CA ALA A 520 22.92 -16.40 10.75
C ALA A 520 22.44 -15.35 9.74
N ALA A 521 21.54 -14.46 10.15
CA ALA A 521 21.10 -13.34 9.33
C ALA A 521 22.24 -12.32 9.14
N THR A 522 22.32 -11.69 7.96
CA THR A 522 23.19 -10.54 7.74
C THR A 522 22.50 -9.30 8.30
N ILE A 523 23.04 -8.73 9.38
CA ILE A 523 22.50 -7.53 10.02
C ILE A 523 23.48 -6.37 9.83
N ARG A 524 22.97 -5.21 9.43
CA ARG A 524 23.74 -3.97 9.38
C ARG A 524 23.10 -2.93 10.26
N VAL A 525 23.92 -2.19 10.99
CA VAL A 525 23.44 -1.09 11.83
C VAL A 525 23.95 0.22 11.24
N VAL A 526 23.03 1.13 10.97
CA VAL A 526 23.34 2.43 10.35
C VAL A 526 22.64 3.57 11.07
N ASN A 527 23.24 4.74 10.98
CA ASN A 527 22.61 6.01 11.28
C ASN A 527 22.05 6.58 9.98
N LEU A 528 20.73 6.71 9.90
CA LEU A 528 20.01 7.15 8.71
C LEU A 528 20.38 8.59 8.35
N VAL A 529 20.83 8.81 7.12
CA VAL A 529 21.10 10.14 6.55
C VAL A 529 19.89 10.63 5.76
N TYR A 530 19.40 9.78 4.86
CA TYR A 530 18.28 10.10 3.98
C TYR A 530 17.54 8.83 3.60
N ARG A 531 16.27 8.96 3.22
CA ARG A 531 15.49 7.88 2.64
C ARG A 531 14.50 8.41 1.61
N ALA A 532 14.07 7.52 0.74
CA ALA A 532 13.07 7.77 -0.27
C ALA A 532 12.31 6.49 -0.63
N GLY A 533 11.19 6.63 -1.33
CA GLY A 533 10.43 5.52 -1.92
C GLY A 533 9.79 4.58 -0.88
N SER A 534 9.18 5.17 0.14
CA SER A 534 8.36 4.47 1.13
C SER A 534 7.34 5.46 1.67
N GLU A 535 6.20 5.00 2.21
CA GLU A 535 5.41 5.89 3.08
C GLU A 535 6.34 6.42 4.18
N PRO A 536 6.28 7.71 4.53
CA PRO A 536 7.11 8.20 5.60
C PRO A 536 6.83 7.46 6.93
N THR A 537 5.68 6.80 7.05
CA THR A 537 5.28 5.92 8.15
C THR A 537 5.60 4.42 7.97
N GLU A 538 5.97 3.97 6.76
CA GLU A 538 6.14 2.54 6.42
C GLU A 538 7.20 1.85 7.27
N HIS A 539 8.28 2.56 7.62
CA HIS A 539 9.39 2.05 8.43
C HIS A 539 9.09 1.97 9.93
N ILE A 540 7.81 2.07 10.27
CA ILE A 540 7.30 1.97 11.63
C ILE A 540 6.10 1.01 11.67
N HIS A 541 5.60 0.62 10.49
CA HIS A 541 4.29 0.03 10.30
C HIS A 541 4.24 -0.84 9.05
N VAL A 542 4.96 -1.96 9.03
CA VAL A 542 4.75 -2.94 7.97
C VAL A 542 3.30 -3.46 8.05
N LYS A 543 2.47 -3.05 7.09
CA LYS A 543 1.15 -3.65 6.79
C LYS A 543 1.44 -4.79 5.80
N THR A 544 1.91 -5.94 6.28
CA THR A 544 2.01 -7.16 5.45
C THR A 544 1.11 -8.27 6.01
N PRO A 545 0.17 -8.80 5.22
CA PRO A 545 -0.49 -10.07 5.52
C PRO A 545 0.45 -11.28 5.33
N LYS A 546 1.55 -11.11 4.57
CA LYS A 546 2.46 -12.21 4.23
C LYS A 546 3.92 -11.72 4.14
N LYS A 547 4.75 -12.26 5.03
CA LYS A 547 6.23 -12.21 5.09
C LYS A 547 6.88 -10.91 5.61
N HIS A 548 7.68 -11.15 6.65
CA HIS A 548 8.66 -10.34 7.39
C HIS A 548 8.13 -9.13 8.15
N VAL A 549 8.27 -9.27 9.46
CA VAL A 549 7.52 -8.57 10.47
C VAL A 549 8.52 -7.80 11.28
N THR A 550 9.01 -6.69 10.76
CA THR A 550 9.69 -5.73 11.61
C THR A 550 9.42 -4.37 11.05
N SER A 551 8.93 -3.44 11.86
CA SER A 551 9.90 -2.55 12.46
C SER A 551 9.23 -1.52 13.33
N LEU A 552 9.75 -1.37 14.54
CA LEU A 552 9.81 -0.08 15.19
C LEU A 552 11.17 0.62 14.96
N PHE A 553 12.21 -0.14 14.56
CA PHE A 553 13.61 0.28 14.60
C PHE A 553 14.49 -0.24 13.45
N CYS A 554 13.91 -0.90 12.45
CA CYS A 554 14.63 -1.69 11.47
C CYS A 554 13.95 -1.72 10.10
N GLN A 555 14.56 -2.37 9.13
CA GLN A 555 13.99 -2.65 7.82
C GLN A 555 14.53 -3.99 7.37
N ASP A 556 13.63 -4.94 7.09
CA ASP A 556 14.01 -6.19 6.46
C ASP A 556 13.94 -5.99 4.95
N LEU A 557 15.07 -6.21 4.28
CA LEU A 557 15.18 -6.08 2.84
C LEU A 557 15.39 -7.46 2.25
N LYS A 558 14.58 -7.78 1.25
CA LYS A 558 14.70 -9.02 0.48
C LYS A 558 15.03 -8.66 -0.95
N GLY A 559 16.08 -9.27 -1.50
CA GLY A 559 16.24 -9.31 -2.94
C GLY A 559 15.07 -10.10 -3.51
N THR A 560 14.11 -9.42 -4.16
CA THR A 560 13.08 -10.11 -4.92
C THR A 560 13.75 -10.72 -6.14
N THR A 561 13.87 -12.04 -6.19
CA THR A 561 14.32 -12.69 -7.43
C THR A 561 13.14 -12.73 -8.39
N SER A 562 13.41 -12.43 -9.67
CA SER A 562 12.49 -12.62 -10.80
C SER A 562 12.16 -14.09 -11.10
N VAL A 563 12.60 -15.00 -10.22
CA VAL A 563 12.68 -16.42 -10.52
C VAL A 563 12.33 -17.18 -9.25
N SER A 564 11.25 -17.95 -9.33
CA SER A 564 10.92 -19.07 -8.47
C SER A 564 11.95 -20.18 -8.66
N PHE A 565 13.17 -19.96 -8.19
CA PHE A 565 14.17 -20.99 -7.98
C PHE A 565 14.86 -20.70 -6.66
N ASP A 566 15.04 -21.76 -5.87
CA ASP A 566 15.83 -21.79 -4.66
C ASP A 566 17.19 -21.14 -4.92
N LEU A 567 17.34 -19.87 -4.50
CA LEU A 567 18.66 -19.42 -4.09
C LEU A 567 19.08 -20.30 -2.91
N PRO A 568 20.28 -20.89 -2.93
CA PRO A 568 20.82 -21.52 -1.74
C PRO A 568 20.99 -20.42 -0.69
N ASN A 569 20.02 -20.34 0.23
CA ASN A 569 19.76 -19.29 1.22
C ASN A 569 18.94 -18.10 0.69
N ASP A 570 17.73 -17.95 1.27
CA ASP A 570 16.97 -16.70 1.39
C ASP A 570 17.87 -15.64 2.07
N GLN A 571 18.79 -15.01 1.31
CA GLN A 571 19.74 -14.02 1.82
C GLN A 571 18.96 -12.78 2.28
N ARG A 572 18.61 -12.75 3.57
CA ARG A 572 17.95 -11.62 4.22
C ARG A 572 19.02 -10.66 4.73
N LEU A 573 18.92 -9.39 4.31
CA LEU A 573 19.62 -8.29 4.97
C LEU A 573 18.63 -7.59 5.90
N THR A 574 18.96 -7.51 7.19
CA THR A 574 18.21 -6.67 8.15
C THR A 574 19.02 -5.40 8.42
N LEU A 575 18.45 -4.25 8.08
CA LEU A 575 19.04 -2.94 8.33
C LEU A 575 18.44 -2.32 9.60
N LEU A 576 19.25 -2.03 10.60
CA LEU A 576 18.83 -1.41 11.87
C LEU A 576 19.16 0.09 11.86
N LEU A 577 18.16 0.94 12.12
CA LEU A 577 18.29 2.40 12.03
C LEU A 577 18.47 3.02 13.42
N LYS A 578 19.72 3.16 13.88
CA LYS A 578 20.05 3.52 15.28
C LYS A 578 19.57 4.92 15.67
N ASN A 579 19.81 5.93 14.84
CA ASN A 579 19.39 7.31 15.13
C ASN A 579 17.85 7.48 15.11
N VAL A 580 17.14 6.77 14.24
CA VAL A 580 15.66 6.68 14.27
C VAL A 580 15.19 6.06 15.58
N ALA A 581 15.83 4.95 15.99
CA ALA A 581 15.51 4.30 17.26
C ALA A 581 15.75 5.20 18.46
N LYS A 582 16.86 5.93 18.46
CA LYS A 582 17.22 6.89 19.52
C LYS A 582 16.23 8.06 19.58
N ALA A 583 15.78 8.56 18.43
CA ALA A 583 14.75 9.61 18.35
C ALA A 583 13.43 9.15 18.96
N LYS A 584 12.94 7.96 18.55
CA LYS A 584 11.71 7.38 19.11
C LYS A 584 11.81 7.09 20.60
N PHE A 585 12.95 6.56 21.05
CA PHE A 585 13.19 6.32 22.47
C PHE A 585 13.05 7.62 23.27
N LYS A 586 13.72 8.69 22.82
CA LYS A 586 13.66 9.99 23.49
C LYS A 586 12.27 10.63 23.46
N LEU A 587 11.63 10.63 22.29
CA LEU A 587 10.41 11.40 22.04
C LEU A 587 9.12 10.65 22.41
N LEU A 588 9.15 9.32 22.40
CA LEU A 588 7.95 8.48 22.57
C LEU A 588 8.07 7.61 23.82
N PHE A 589 9.20 6.92 24.03
CA PHE A 589 9.31 5.99 25.16
C PHE A 589 9.35 6.76 26.49
N GLN A 590 10.08 7.86 26.58
CA GLN A 590 10.14 8.63 27.83
C GLN A 590 8.76 9.14 28.31
N PRO A 591 7.91 9.77 27.48
CA PRO A 591 6.53 10.11 27.87
C PRO A 591 5.69 8.88 28.25
N ILE A 592 5.82 7.77 27.52
CA ILE A 592 5.07 6.54 27.84
C ILE A 592 5.48 6.00 29.21
N THR A 593 6.78 5.94 29.51
CA THR A 593 7.31 5.50 30.80
C THR A 593 6.80 6.39 31.93
N ASN A 594 6.77 7.70 31.73
CA ASN A 594 6.28 8.65 32.74
C ASN A 594 4.80 8.43 33.09
N VAL A 595 3.99 7.95 32.14
CA VAL A 595 2.55 7.73 32.32
C VAL A 595 2.23 6.32 32.82
N CYS A 596 2.91 5.32 32.28
CA CYS A 596 2.55 3.91 32.43
C CYS A 596 3.44 3.16 33.42
N VAL A 597 4.67 3.60 33.71
CA VAL A 597 5.60 2.88 34.57
C VAL A 597 5.67 3.54 35.95
N SER A 598 5.73 2.70 36.98
CA SER A 598 5.87 3.12 38.39
C SER A 598 7.07 4.03 38.61
N GLU A 599 6.93 5.02 39.49
CA GLU A 599 7.96 6.05 39.72
C GLU A 599 9.33 5.47 40.08
N GLU A 600 9.36 4.42 40.89
CA GLU A 600 10.59 3.72 41.30
C GLU A 600 11.40 3.16 40.12
N GLN A 601 10.73 2.70 39.06
CA GLN A 601 11.37 2.04 37.92
C GLN A 601 11.57 2.96 36.72
N ARG A 602 11.06 4.20 36.71
CA ARG A 602 11.22 5.12 35.55
C ARG A 602 12.68 5.37 35.20
N GLY A 603 13.57 5.39 36.20
CA GLY A 603 15.01 5.57 36.01
C GLY A 603 15.72 4.39 35.35
N LEU A 604 15.03 3.26 35.15
CA LEU A 604 15.56 2.07 34.47
C LEU A 604 15.21 2.05 32.98
N LEU A 605 14.57 3.08 32.44
CA LEU A 605 14.41 3.22 30.99
C LEU A 605 15.79 3.49 30.37
N ASP A 606 16.29 2.58 29.54
CA ASP A 606 17.63 2.67 28.96
C ASP A 606 17.66 2.28 27.47
N PHE A 607 18.30 3.13 26.66
CA PHE A 607 18.36 2.94 25.21
C PHE A 607 19.28 1.78 24.84
N GLU A 608 20.41 1.62 25.52
CA GLU A 608 21.40 0.59 25.18
C GLU A 608 20.84 -0.80 25.45
N SER A 609 20.14 -1.00 26.57
CA SER A 609 19.42 -2.24 26.86
C SER A 609 18.33 -2.54 25.84
N LEU A 610 17.47 -1.56 25.52
CA LEU A 610 16.42 -1.73 24.51
C LEU A 610 17.01 -2.07 23.14
N TYR A 611 18.01 -1.33 22.70
CA TYR A 611 18.58 -1.49 21.37
C TYR A 611 19.39 -2.78 21.25
N THR A 612 20.04 -3.23 22.33
CA THR A 612 20.69 -4.55 22.39
C THR A 612 19.66 -5.67 22.27
N HIS A 613 18.49 -5.55 22.90
CA HIS A 613 17.36 -6.47 22.70
C HIS A 613 16.85 -6.45 21.26
N VAL A 614 16.74 -5.28 20.64
CA VAL A 614 16.38 -5.14 19.22
C VAL A 614 17.39 -5.84 18.31
N ILE A 615 18.70 -5.77 18.56
CA ILE A 615 19.68 -6.52 17.76
C ILE A 615 19.53 -8.03 18.01
N CYS A 616 19.40 -8.43 19.27
CA CYS A 616 19.35 -9.83 19.66
C CYS A 616 18.13 -10.57 19.09
N ARG A 617 16.94 -9.94 19.14
CA ARG A 617 15.70 -10.54 18.63
C ARG A 617 15.77 -10.87 17.13
N GLU A 618 16.51 -10.09 16.35
CA GLU A 618 16.70 -10.33 14.92
C GLU A 618 17.46 -11.62 14.65
N TYR A 619 18.51 -11.89 15.43
CA TYR A 619 19.19 -13.19 15.40
C TYR A 619 18.26 -14.31 15.91
N CYS A 620 17.48 -14.05 16.95
CA CYS A 620 16.57 -15.03 17.54
C CYS A 620 15.44 -15.46 16.59
N ARG A 621 15.20 -14.75 15.50
CA ARG A 621 14.30 -15.22 14.43
C ARG A 621 14.81 -16.46 13.75
N ALA A 622 16.12 -16.52 13.48
CA ALA A 622 16.73 -17.68 12.84
C ALA A 622 16.99 -18.84 13.82
N LEU A 623 16.93 -18.59 15.13
CA LEU A 623 17.07 -19.63 16.16
C LEU A 623 15.81 -20.49 16.30
N GLY A 624 15.98 -21.74 16.70
CA GLY A 624 14.89 -22.66 17.01
C GLY A 624 14.22 -23.31 15.80
N PRO A 625 13.11 -24.04 16.01
CA PRO A 625 12.49 -24.87 14.99
C PRO A 625 12.06 -24.07 13.75
N HIS A 626 12.45 -24.55 12.57
CA HIS A 626 12.01 -24.02 11.27
C HIS A 626 11.55 -25.16 10.37
N ALA A 627 12.48 -26.07 10.05
CA ALA A 627 12.15 -27.39 9.52
C ALA A 627 11.81 -28.32 10.69
N ILE A 628 10.69 -29.01 10.61
CA ILE A 628 10.18 -29.87 11.69
C ILE A 628 9.78 -31.24 11.15
N THR A 629 9.72 -32.23 12.04
CA THR A 629 9.16 -33.55 11.75
C THR A 629 7.92 -33.72 12.63
N LEU A 630 6.77 -33.94 12.00
CA LEU A 630 5.50 -34.11 12.67
C LEU A 630 5.45 -35.46 13.41
N GLY A 631 4.51 -35.61 14.34
CA GLY A 631 4.37 -36.85 15.13
C GLY A 631 4.12 -38.12 14.31
N ASN A 632 3.68 -37.98 13.05
CA ASN A 632 3.53 -39.07 12.08
C ASN A 632 4.81 -39.38 11.28
N GLY A 633 5.92 -38.71 11.55
CA GLY A 633 7.20 -38.83 10.84
C GLY A 633 7.32 -38.01 9.56
N GLN A 634 6.29 -37.24 9.17
CA GLN A 634 6.31 -36.41 7.97
C GLN A 634 7.17 -35.16 8.20
N LYS A 635 8.04 -34.84 7.23
CA LYS A 635 8.79 -33.58 7.23
C LYS A 635 7.88 -32.42 6.80
N SER A 636 7.95 -31.32 7.54
CA SER A 636 7.23 -30.08 7.26
C SER A 636 8.06 -28.87 7.70
N SER A 637 7.45 -27.69 7.73
CA SER A 637 8.03 -26.48 8.33
C SER A 637 7.03 -25.82 9.26
N VAL A 638 7.53 -25.12 10.29
CA VAL A 638 6.71 -24.33 11.23
C VAL A 638 5.77 -23.40 10.46
N ARG A 639 6.27 -22.75 9.41
CA ARG A 639 5.48 -21.86 8.56
C ARG A 639 4.31 -22.54 7.87
N MET A 640 4.50 -23.74 7.35
CA MET A 640 3.43 -24.49 6.69
C MET A 640 2.36 -24.95 7.68
N GLU A 641 2.76 -25.39 8.88
CA GLU A 641 1.82 -25.86 9.90
C GLU A 641 1.07 -24.72 10.58
N MET A 642 1.73 -23.60 10.87
CA MET A 642 1.12 -22.47 11.60
C MET A 642 0.23 -21.59 10.71
N GLN A 643 0.49 -21.56 9.39
CA GLN A 643 -0.31 -20.82 8.41
C GLN A 643 -0.52 -19.34 8.81
N GLU A 644 -1.76 -18.88 8.96
CA GLU A 644 -2.11 -17.51 9.34
C GLU A 644 -1.59 -17.08 10.71
N LEU A 645 -1.29 -18.04 11.60
CA LEU A 645 -0.81 -17.78 12.95
C LEU A 645 0.71 -17.61 13.01
N HIS A 646 1.42 -18.05 11.98
CA HIS A 646 2.88 -18.08 11.94
C HIS A 646 3.49 -16.73 12.26
N SER A 647 3.03 -15.67 11.58
CA SER A 647 3.66 -14.36 11.67
C SER A 647 3.62 -13.79 13.09
N ALA A 648 2.47 -13.89 13.77
CA ALA A 648 2.33 -13.39 15.14
C ALA A 648 3.16 -14.23 16.12
N LEU A 649 3.16 -15.55 15.92
CA LEU A 649 3.91 -16.47 16.79
C LEU A 649 5.43 -16.30 16.63
N GLU A 650 5.95 -16.13 15.41
CA GLU A 650 7.38 -15.90 15.18
C GLU A 650 7.87 -14.58 15.80
N GLU A 651 7.05 -13.54 15.77
CA GLU A 651 7.40 -12.28 16.42
C GLU A 651 7.43 -12.37 17.94
N ALA A 652 6.48 -13.13 18.50
CA ALA A 652 6.46 -13.42 19.93
C ALA A 652 7.71 -14.22 20.31
N LYS A 653 8.04 -15.26 19.54
CA LYS A 653 9.25 -16.08 19.71
C LYS A 653 10.51 -15.21 19.67
N ALA A 654 10.72 -14.47 18.59
CA ALA A 654 11.92 -13.65 18.40
C ALA A 654 12.14 -12.68 19.57
N SER A 655 11.07 -12.05 20.04
CA SER A 655 11.12 -11.06 21.11
C SER A 655 11.38 -11.70 22.48
N ILE A 656 10.67 -12.79 22.83
CA ILE A 656 10.82 -13.43 24.14
C ILE A 656 12.13 -14.21 24.26
N VAL A 657 12.53 -14.92 23.19
CA VAL A 657 13.81 -15.62 23.12
C VAL A 657 14.96 -14.62 23.11
N GLY A 658 14.78 -13.42 22.54
CA GLY A 658 15.75 -12.32 22.64
C GLY A 658 16.00 -11.87 24.07
N LEU A 659 14.96 -11.79 24.91
CA LEU A 659 15.12 -11.48 26.35
C LEU A 659 15.87 -12.60 27.07
N TRP A 660 15.51 -13.86 26.80
CA TRP A 660 16.20 -15.03 27.35
C TRP A 660 17.67 -15.08 26.93
N ALA A 661 17.97 -14.84 25.64
CA ALA A 661 19.32 -14.92 25.08
C ALA A 661 20.25 -13.87 25.69
N ILE A 662 19.77 -12.65 25.94
CA ILE A 662 20.57 -11.62 26.62
C ILE A 662 20.89 -12.05 28.05
N ARG A 663 19.93 -12.60 28.80
CA ARG A 663 20.18 -13.13 30.14
C ARG A 663 21.21 -14.27 30.10
N PHE A 664 21.03 -15.23 29.19
CA PHE A 664 21.95 -16.35 29.01
C PHE A 664 23.38 -15.91 28.70
N LEU A 665 23.57 -14.94 27.79
CA LEU A 665 24.90 -14.41 27.46
C LEU A 665 25.50 -13.60 28.62
N THR A 666 24.67 -12.97 29.44
CA THR A 666 25.10 -12.26 30.64
C THR A 666 25.61 -13.25 31.70
N ASP A 667 24.92 -14.39 31.89
CA ASP A 667 25.37 -15.48 32.77
C ASP A 667 26.69 -16.13 32.29
N LYS A 668 27.10 -15.87 31.04
CA LYS A 668 28.38 -16.29 30.45
C LYS A 668 29.45 -15.20 30.45
N ASP A 669 29.21 -14.07 31.12
CA ASP A 669 30.08 -12.89 31.16
C ASP A 669 30.35 -12.27 29.77
N LEU A 670 29.50 -12.54 28.77
CA LEU A 670 29.62 -11.99 27.41
C LEU A 670 28.89 -10.65 27.23
N LEU A 671 27.93 -10.36 28.11
CA LEU A 671 27.21 -9.09 28.19
C LEU A 671 27.20 -8.59 29.64
N PRO A 672 27.16 -7.27 29.87
CA PRO A 672 27.24 -6.73 31.23
C PRO A 672 25.90 -6.81 31.98
N GLU A 673 25.94 -7.26 33.25
CA GLU A 673 24.78 -7.43 34.15
C GLU A 673 23.89 -6.18 34.28
N LYS A 674 24.49 -4.98 34.12
CA LYS A 674 23.78 -3.70 34.17
C LYS A 674 22.67 -3.58 33.11
N LEU A 675 22.67 -4.41 32.06
CA LEU A 675 21.66 -4.37 31.01
C LEU A 675 20.33 -5.01 31.43
N ILE A 676 20.33 -5.94 32.40
CA ILE A 676 19.20 -6.85 32.65
C ILE A 676 17.95 -6.13 33.16
N LYS A 677 18.04 -5.43 34.30
CA LYS A 677 16.87 -4.71 34.85
C LYS A 677 16.34 -3.63 33.88
N PRO A 678 17.21 -2.79 33.28
CA PRO A 678 16.76 -1.80 32.30
C PRO A 678 16.15 -2.41 31.03
N MET A 679 16.60 -3.59 30.61
CA MET A 679 16.03 -4.30 29.46
C MET A 679 14.55 -4.62 29.68
N TYR A 680 14.17 -5.19 30.83
CA TYR A 680 12.77 -5.53 31.08
C TYR A 680 11.85 -4.31 31.20
N VAL A 681 12.31 -3.23 31.83
CA VAL A 681 11.53 -1.97 31.94
C VAL A 681 11.38 -1.29 30.58
N SER A 682 12.44 -1.29 29.78
CA SER A 682 12.39 -0.72 28.42
C SER A 682 11.54 -1.57 27.48
N PHE A 683 11.58 -2.90 27.64
CA PHE A 683 10.70 -3.83 26.93
C PHE A 683 9.22 -3.60 27.26
N LEU A 684 8.88 -3.48 28.56
CA LEU A 684 7.52 -3.13 29.01
C LEU A 684 7.01 -1.83 28.37
N THR A 685 7.87 -0.81 28.35
CA THR A 685 7.56 0.47 27.68
C THR A 685 7.32 0.27 26.17
N GLY A 686 8.14 -0.57 25.53
CA GLY A 686 7.99 -0.95 24.13
C GLY A 686 6.68 -1.67 23.82
N CYS A 687 6.14 -2.47 24.75
CA CYS A 687 4.82 -3.08 24.61
C CYS A 687 3.73 -1.99 24.52
N PHE A 688 3.71 -1.02 25.45
CA PHE A 688 2.73 0.08 25.40
C PHE A 688 2.84 0.89 24.12
N HIS A 689 4.07 1.22 23.71
CA HIS A 689 4.32 1.92 22.46
C HIS A 689 3.71 1.18 21.26
N SER A 690 4.00 -0.12 21.13
CA SER A 690 3.55 -0.95 20.01
C SER A 690 2.04 -1.13 19.95
N LEU A 691 1.38 -1.27 21.10
CA LEU A 691 -0.06 -1.56 21.19
C LEU A 691 -0.94 -0.39 20.73
N ARG A 692 -0.39 0.82 20.63
CA ARG A 692 -1.10 2.02 20.16
C ARG A 692 -1.39 2.01 18.66
N PHE A 693 -0.79 1.08 17.92
CA PHE A 693 -0.96 0.93 16.48
C PHE A 693 -2.02 -0.11 16.08
N GLY A 694 -2.70 -0.71 17.07
CA GLY A 694 -3.83 -1.62 16.86
C GLY A 694 -3.47 -3.08 16.60
N LEU A 695 -4.34 -4.02 17.01
CA LEU A 695 -4.08 -5.47 16.98
C LEU A 695 -4.15 -6.14 15.59
N LYS A 696 -4.34 -5.39 14.50
CA LYS A 696 -4.46 -5.98 13.16
C LYS A 696 -3.14 -6.56 12.63
N LYS A 697 -1.99 -6.20 13.21
CA LYS A 697 -0.66 -6.64 12.76
C LYS A 697 -0.07 -7.71 13.67
N ALA A 698 0.58 -8.70 13.06
CA ALA A 698 1.24 -9.82 13.73
C ALA A 698 2.21 -9.39 14.85
N HIS A 699 3.06 -8.40 14.59
CA HIS A 699 3.96 -7.82 15.61
C HIS A 699 3.19 -7.31 16.83
N ILE A 700 2.07 -6.62 16.62
CA ILE A 700 1.32 -5.97 17.70
C ILE A 700 0.55 -7.04 18.50
N GLN A 701 0.03 -8.07 17.82
CA GLN A 701 -0.53 -9.27 18.46
C GLN A 701 0.51 -9.98 19.34
N ALA A 702 1.76 -10.08 18.87
CA ALA A 702 2.85 -10.62 19.66
C ALA A 702 3.12 -9.78 20.91
N GLN A 703 3.22 -8.45 20.80
CA GLN A 703 3.45 -7.58 21.97
C GLN A 703 2.33 -7.69 23.02
N ALA A 704 1.07 -7.83 22.59
CA ALA A 704 -0.05 -8.11 23.49
C ALA A 704 0.13 -9.46 24.21
N LEU A 705 0.51 -10.50 23.46
CA LEU A 705 0.75 -11.83 24.02
C LEU A 705 1.83 -11.79 25.09
N LEU A 706 2.99 -11.20 24.78
CA LEU A 706 4.13 -11.12 25.69
C LEU A 706 3.74 -10.38 26.98
N PHE A 707 3.09 -9.22 26.84
CA PHE A 707 2.63 -8.43 27.99
C PHE A 707 1.65 -9.22 28.87
N ASN A 708 0.59 -9.80 28.28
CA ASN A 708 -0.47 -10.45 29.03
C ASN A 708 0.03 -11.75 29.69
N TYR A 709 0.92 -12.49 29.03
CA TYR A 709 1.52 -13.69 29.60
C TYR A 709 2.43 -13.36 30.79
N LEU A 710 3.34 -12.40 30.63
CA LEU A 710 4.22 -11.97 31.73
C LEU A 710 3.43 -11.35 32.88
N SER A 711 2.30 -10.70 32.60
CA SER A 711 1.37 -10.21 33.63
C SER A 711 0.72 -11.37 34.38
N GLU A 712 0.24 -12.41 33.69
CA GLU A 712 -0.35 -13.59 34.32
C GLU A 712 0.66 -14.36 35.19
N LYS A 713 1.93 -14.39 34.79
CA LYS A 713 3.02 -14.98 35.59
C LYS A 713 3.52 -14.07 36.73
N GLY A 714 2.95 -12.87 36.87
CA GLY A 714 3.30 -11.91 37.91
C GLY A 714 4.64 -11.19 37.67
N GLY A 715 5.23 -11.30 36.48
CA GLY A 715 6.43 -10.55 36.09
C GLY A 715 6.13 -9.10 35.73
N ILE A 716 4.91 -8.80 35.29
CA ILE A 716 4.38 -7.44 35.13
C ILE A 716 3.18 -7.28 36.07
N VAL A 717 3.20 -6.26 36.92
CA VAL A 717 2.20 -6.04 37.97
C VAL A 717 1.55 -4.68 37.77
N LEU A 718 0.21 -4.65 37.75
CA LEU A 718 -0.57 -3.42 37.81
C LEU A 718 -0.67 -2.95 39.27
N LEU A 719 -0.25 -1.71 39.54
CA LEU A 719 -0.31 -1.08 40.84
C LEU A 719 -1.65 -0.33 41.05
N PRO A 720 -2.02 0.00 42.31
CA PRO A 720 -3.25 0.73 42.62
C PRO A 720 -3.35 2.14 42.01
N ASP A 721 -2.21 2.75 41.65
CA ASP A 721 -2.14 4.06 40.97
C ASP A 721 -2.27 3.96 39.44
N GLU A 722 -2.66 2.77 38.96
CA GLU A 722 -2.82 2.43 37.54
C GLU A 722 -1.51 2.47 36.73
N THR A 723 -0.35 2.41 37.40
CA THR A 723 0.95 2.22 36.76
C THR A 723 1.41 0.77 36.81
N PHE A 724 2.42 0.42 36.02
CA PHE A 724 2.95 -0.93 35.92
C PHE A 724 4.37 -1.02 36.49
N TYR A 725 4.65 -2.17 37.10
CA TYR A 725 5.92 -2.50 37.73
C TYR A 725 6.40 -3.87 37.22
N VAL A 726 7.70 -4.00 36.97
CA VAL A 726 8.35 -5.27 36.63
C VAL A 726 8.87 -5.94 37.90
N ASP A 727 8.35 -7.12 38.22
CA ASP A 727 8.87 -7.97 39.30
C ASP A 727 10.07 -8.78 38.79
N PHE A 728 11.27 -8.32 39.11
CA PHE A 728 12.52 -8.92 38.62
C PHE A 728 12.72 -10.38 39.09
N ASP A 729 12.15 -10.77 40.23
CA ASP A 729 12.29 -12.14 40.75
C ASP A 729 11.37 -13.13 40.00
N LYS A 730 10.33 -12.62 39.32
CA LYS A 730 9.35 -13.43 38.58
C LYS A 730 9.46 -13.33 37.06
N VAL A 731 9.90 -12.18 36.55
CA VAL A 731 9.90 -11.91 35.10
C VAL A 731 10.80 -12.89 34.34
N GLU A 732 11.95 -13.27 34.88
CA GLU A 732 12.89 -14.17 34.20
C GLU A 732 12.30 -15.57 34.02
N ASN A 733 11.63 -16.09 35.05
CA ASN A 733 10.90 -17.36 34.99
C ASN A 733 9.75 -17.29 33.98
N GLY A 734 9.04 -16.15 33.90
CA GLY A 734 8.01 -15.91 32.90
C GLY A 734 8.55 -15.93 31.47
N VAL A 735 9.72 -15.31 31.25
CA VAL A 735 10.42 -15.26 29.97
C VAL A 735 10.88 -16.65 29.54
N GLU A 736 11.50 -17.43 30.43
CA GLU A 736 11.93 -18.78 30.10
C GLU A 736 10.73 -19.70 29.81
N SER A 737 9.69 -19.63 30.65
CA SER A 737 8.46 -20.42 30.48
C SER A 737 7.80 -20.14 29.13
N LEU A 738 7.64 -18.87 28.75
CA LEU A 738 7.01 -18.51 27.49
C LEU A 738 7.89 -18.86 26.28
N SER A 739 9.21 -18.68 26.40
CA SER A 739 10.16 -19.11 25.38
C SER A 739 10.00 -20.60 25.10
N ARG A 740 9.98 -21.43 26.16
CA ARG A 740 9.78 -22.88 26.06
C ARG A 740 8.44 -23.25 25.43
N GLU A 741 7.37 -22.58 25.84
CA GLU A 741 6.02 -22.84 25.34
C GLU A 741 5.92 -22.58 23.84
N ILE A 742 6.32 -21.39 23.37
CA ILE A 742 6.27 -21.02 21.95
C ILE A 742 7.17 -21.94 21.11
N LEU A 743 8.41 -22.15 21.54
CA LEU A 743 9.38 -23.01 20.87
C LEU A 743 8.87 -24.47 20.76
N THR A 744 8.22 -24.98 21.80
CA THR A 744 7.64 -26.35 21.79
C THR A 744 6.43 -26.43 20.85
N VAL A 745 5.55 -25.43 20.85
CA VAL A 745 4.40 -25.36 19.93
C VAL A 745 4.88 -25.37 18.47
N GLN A 746 5.91 -24.58 18.17
CA GLN A 746 6.54 -24.57 16.84
C GLN A 746 7.19 -25.91 16.51
N GLY A 747 7.98 -26.48 17.42
CA GLY A 747 8.66 -27.76 17.24
C GLY A 747 7.71 -28.93 16.95
N ARG A 748 6.49 -28.89 17.51
CA ARG A 748 5.43 -29.88 17.27
C ARG A 748 4.61 -29.63 16.01
N GLY A 749 4.65 -28.42 15.45
CA GLY A 749 3.68 -28.01 14.43
C GLY A 749 2.25 -27.92 14.98
N ASP A 750 2.07 -27.65 16.28
CA ASP A 750 0.76 -27.67 16.93
C ASP A 750 -0.03 -26.37 16.70
N LYS A 751 -0.71 -26.29 15.55
CA LYS A 751 -1.53 -25.12 15.18
C LYS A 751 -2.64 -24.83 16.20
N ALA A 752 -3.21 -25.85 16.83
CA ALA A 752 -4.29 -25.68 17.80
C ALA A 752 -3.77 -25.03 19.09
N ALA A 753 -2.61 -25.46 19.59
CA ALA A 753 -1.96 -24.82 20.73
C ALA A 753 -1.53 -23.38 20.40
N ALA A 754 -0.97 -23.12 19.21
CA ALA A 754 -0.65 -21.77 18.75
C ALA A 754 -1.88 -20.86 18.73
N LYS A 755 -3.01 -21.37 18.22
CA LYS A 755 -4.28 -20.65 18.21
C LYS A 755 -4.77 -20.34 19.63
N SER A 756 -4.75 -21.33 20.52
CA SER A 756 -5.15 -21.15 21.93
C SER A 756 -4.31 -20.07 22.63
N LEU A 757 -2.99 -20.08 22.39
CA LEU A 757 -2.08 -19.09 22.97
C LEU A 757 -2.38 -17.67 22.45
N LEU A 758 -2.52 -17.50 21.14
CA LEU A 758 -2.84 -16.21 20.52
C LEU A 758 -4.24 -15.71 20.92
N ASP A 759 -5.26 -16.56 20.85
CA ASP A 759 -6.65 -16.19 21.21
C ASP A 759 -6.74 -15.75 22.68
N LYS A 760 -5.97 -16.37 23.57
CA LYS A 760 -5.96 -16.03 25.01
C LYS A 760 -5.20 -14.73 25.29
N TYR A 761 -4.01 -14.54 24.72
CA TYR A 761 -3.10 -13.49 25.15
C TYR A 761 -2.91 -12.35 24.15
N SER A 762 -3.23 -12.51 22.85
CA SER A 762 -3.12 -11.43 21.85
C SER A 762 -4.34 -10.48 21.84
N VAL A 763 -4.74 -10.02 23.03
CA VAL A 763 -5.91 -9.16 23.24
C VAL A 763 -5.55 -7.87 23.99
N ILE A 764 -6.29 -6.79 23.75
CA ILE A 764 -6.21 -5.59 24.61
C ILE A 764 -6.97 -5.89 25.90
N SER A 765 -6.25 -6.42 26.90
CA SER A 765 -6.76 -6.69 28.23
C SER A 765 -7.23 -5.41 28.93
N GLN A 766 -8.04 -5.53 29.98
CA GLN A 766 -8.55 -4.35 30.68
C GLN A 766 -7.45 -3.43 31.24
N PRO A 767 -6.34 -3.95 31.84
CA PRO A 767 -5.20 -3.12 32.22
C PRO A 767 -4.57 -2.37 31.04
N LEU A 768 -4.36 -3.04 29.91
CA LEU A 768 -3.82 -2.40 28.70
C LEU A 768 -4.76 -1.31 28.18
N ARG A 769 -6.07 -1.56 28.13
CA ARG A 769 -7.06 -0.57 27.70
C ARG A 769 -7.01 0.70 28.54
N GLY A 770 -6.87 0.55 29.86
CA GLY A 770 -6.70 1.68 30.79
C GLY A 770 -5.47 2.51 30.46
N ALA A 771 -4.31 1.85 30.30
CA ALA A 771 -3.05 2.51 29.95
C ALA A 771 -3.11 3.25 28.61
N LEU A 772 -3.63 2.60 27.57
CA LEU A 772 -3.74 3.19 26.23
C LEU A 772 -4.68 4.40 26.21
N LYS A 773 -5.82 4.32 26.92
CA LYS A 773 -6.75 5.46 27.07
C LYS A 773 -6.09 6.63 27.81
N LYS A 774 -5.29 6.36 28.84
CA LYS A 774 -4.54 7.39 29.57
C LYS A 774 -3.53 8.10 28.67
N LEU A 775 -2.80 7.35 27.83
CA LEU A 775 -1.87 7.91 26.84
C LEU A 775 -2.59 8.77 25.79
N GLU A 776 -3.76 8.35 25.32
CA GLU A 776 -4.59 9.11 24.38
C GLU A 776 -5.12 10.40 25.00
N MET A 777 -5.67 10.34 26.23
CA MET A 777 -6.18 11.49 26.96
C MET A 777 -5.09 12.55 27.22
N LEU A 778 -3.86 12.11 27.49
CA LEU A 778 -2.71 12.98 27.69
C LEU A 778 -2.04 13.42 26.37
N GLN A 779 -2.59 13.02 25.22
CA GLN A 779 -2.08 13.33 23.88
C GLN A 779 -0.59 13.02 23.72
N VAL A 780 -0.12 11.90 24.31
CA VAL A 780 1.23 11.43 24.06
C VAL A 780 1.38 11.17 22.56
N PRO A 781 2.44 11.62 21.87
CA PRO A 781 2.62 11.32 20.44
C PRO A 781 2.73 9.81 20.21
N VAL A 782 2.11 9.29 19.14
CA VAL A 782 2.15 7.88 18.77
C VAL A 782 3.46 7.54 18.06
N ASP A 783 3.94 8.43 17.19
CA ASP A 783 5.12 8.19 16.37
C ASP A 783 5.91 9.47 16.08
N ILE A 784 6.98 9.37 15.27
CA ILE A 784 7.76 10.51 14.80
C ILE A 784 7.49 10.84 13.32
N ALA A 785 7.62 12.11 12.96
CA ALA A 785 7.68 12.61 11.59
C ALA A 785 9.12 13.10 11.31
N PRO A 786 9.98 12.26 10.68
CA PRO A 786 11.36 12.63 10.44
C PRO A 786 11.48 13.63 9.29
N ALA A 787 12.18 14.73 9.53
CA ALA A 787 12.69 15.63 8.51
C ALA A 787 14.20 15.39 8.35
N PHE A 788 14.67 15.33 7.12
CA PHE A 788 16.09 15.20 6.81
C PHE A 788 16.60 16.57 6.35
N PRO A 789 17.35 17.31 7.19
CA PRO A 789 17.98 18.53 6.76
C PRO A 789 19.03 18.15 5.71
N ILE A 790 18.72 18.39 4.44
CA ILE A 790 19.69 18.24 3.37
C ILE A 790 20.73 19.33 3.60
N TRP A 791 22.00 18.95 3.75
CA TRP A 791 23.08 19.93 3.91
C TRP A 791 23.00 20.96 2.77
N PRO A 792 23.02 22.28 3.06
CA PRO A 792 22.96 23.32 2.03
C PRO A 792 24.03 23.15 0.93
N GLU A 793 25.14 22.50 1.27
CA GLU A 793 26.27 22.18 0.38
C GLU A 793 25.96 21.04 -0.62
N MET A 794 24.83 20.33 -0.48
CA MET A 794 24.44 19.17 -1.28
C MET A 794 23.21 19.40 -2.20
N ASN A 795 22.63 20.60 -2.20
CA ASN A 795 21.58 20.99 -3.17
C ASN A 795 22.20 21.38 -4.52
#